data_AF-A0A8R2LV29-F1
#
_entry.id   AF-A0A8R2LV29-F1
#
_cell.length_a   1.000
_cell.length_b   1.000
_cell.length_c   1.000
_cell.angle_alpha   90.00
_cell.angle_beta   90.00
_cell.angle_gamma   90.00
#
_symmetry.space_group_name_H-M   'P 1'
#
loop_
_entity.id
_entity.type
_entity.pdbx_description
1 polymer ?
#
loop_
_entity_poly.entity_id
_entity_poly.type
_entity_poly.pdbx_seq_one_letter_code
_entity_poly.pdbx_strand_id
1 'polypeptide(L)'
;MEQYVECGSSSGASTPKKTSTPKKRRNLSLRSNDSTPKKRRNLSPRSNDSTPKKRRNLSPRSNDSTPKKRRNLSPRSNDPSPKKRRNLINSFSDRPRRDSEITTALNYGSEEESDEEEEGIAELAVPRIARMFMDEDDAEVNERSANATLERSPQSPRPADCASTPASPTPVSPTAMEPSNKFQFEWRKFSTPQIEPHLRREPFSQISGPTVSFTRPYEAFIAIWDREIMEMIVRETNIYAQQLATTMLENGTICPSSRITRWHDTNVNELYTYFAIVLAMGVVIKTRLTEYWNTSNDIFSTPGFSTEMSYDRFHLLSACLHFNNNKDCNSALLTRPQAKLFKIKPIIDHLNRKFSELYSLSQNVALDESLTMWKGWLEINQFIPNKAATVGIKTFELCESQTGYLWRFEVYAGHDTSAFQEDDPVSGKVPALVLRLLNGLEHKGHTIWMDNYYNSPSLARELKIRGFDCAGTLRTNRQFVPPELASITKNDMIVGQLLGCTSGDVDIVVWRDKNLVAFISTYHALLATKCGDTVKPTVAQDYNLNMGGVDRKDQQLAMYPLERKRNKVWYKKFFRRLLNASVLNSYILLKNQSWAHRKFRKALITDLFTAHRAPAPNSKTIATSVHSPAQYSSINPKKTDRLRRQCVVCKKRTVTYCKTCQLAMCTYTCYEPYHTAH
;
A
#
# COMPACT_ATOMS: atom_id res chain seq x y z
N MET A 1 -2.35 -63.00 11.98
CA MET A 1 -2.77 -61.98 11.00
C MET A 1 -1.84 -60.78 11.18
N GLU A 2 -0.56 -60.81 10.78
CA GLU A 2 0.03 -61.28 9.50
C GLU A 2 -0.46 -60.41 8.32
N GLN A 3 0.39 -60.00 7.37
CA GLN A 3 1.60 -60.69 6.87
C GLN A 3 2.90 -59.86 6.83
N TYR A 4 4.02 -60.56 6.66
CA TYR A 4 5.36 -60.03 6.37
C TYR A 4 5.58 -59.79 4.87
N VAL A 5 6.49 -58.86 4.51
CA VAL A 5 7.54 -59.08 3.50
C VAL A 5 8.83 -58.39 4.00
N GLU A 6 9.99 -59.00 3.76
CA GLU A 6 11.31 -58.58 4.25
C GLU A 6 12.33 -58.31 3.12
N CYS A 7 13.56 -57.96 3.52
CA CYS A 7 14.81 -57.86 2.74
C CYS A 7 15.04 -56.56 1.92
N GLY A 8 16.29 -56.10 1.77
CA GLY A 8 17.58 -56.72 2.16
C GLY A 8 18.68 -55.71 2.53
N SER A 9 19.81 -56.20 3.04
CA SER A 9 20.86 -55.40 3.68
C SER A 9 22.25 -55.58 3.04
N SER A 10 23.04 -54.51 2.97
CA SER A 10 24.48 -54.54 2.69
C SER A 10 25.16 -53.19 2.98
N SER A 11 26.41 -53.03 3.44
CA SER A 11 27.24 -53.78 4.42
C SER A 11 28.67 -53.21 4.37
N GLY A 12 29.23 -52.78 5.51
CA GLY A 12 30.66 -52.38 5.64
C GLY A 12 30.99 -50.89 5.39
N ALA A 13 32.12 -50.34 5.86
CA ALA A 13 33.13 -50.95 6.74
C ALA A 13 33.95 -49.93 7.60
N SER A 14 33.91 -50.13 8.93
CA SER A 14 35.01 -50.06 9.91
C SER A 14 36.07 -48.93 9.98
N THR A 15 35.95 -48.08 11.02
CA THR A 15 37.03 -47.71 12.02
C THR A 15 38.23 -46.83 11.57
N PRO A 16 39.19 -46.40 12.44
CA PRO A 16 39.30 -46.47 13.93
C PRO A 16 39.74 -45.19 14.72
N LYS A 17 39.35 -45.15 16.01
CA LYS A 17 40.11 -44.70 17.23
C LYS A 17 40.76 -43.30 17.36
N LYS A 18 40.33 -42.54 18.39
CA LYS A 18 41.10 -42.16 19.63
C LYS A 18 40.24 -41.21 20.50
N THR A 19 39.66 -41.57 21.65
CA THR A 19 40.22 -41.87 23.00
C THR A 19 40.94 -40.72 23.72
N SER A 20 40.30 -40.14 24.76
CA SER A 20 40.82 -39.85 26.14
C SER A 20 40.39 -38.46 26.71
N THR A 21 39.31 -38.34 27.51
CA THR A 21 39.25 -38.39 29.00
C THR A 21 39.86 -37.16 29.77
N PRO A 22 39.44 -36.84 31.03
CA PRO A 22 39.10 -35.44 31.37
C PRO A 22 39.85 -34.79 32.56
N LYS A 23 39.58 -33.49 32.82
CA LYS A 23 39.79 -32.73 34.09
C LYS A 23 38.74 -31.59 34.16
N LYS A 24 37.84 -31.50 35.15
CA LYS A 24 37.93 -31.23 36.61
C LYS A 24 38.07 -29.74 37.00
N ARG A 25 36.95 -29.17 37.50
CA ARG A 25 36.79 -28.18 38.61
C ARG A 25 37.64 -26.89 38.61
N ARG A 26 36.95 -25.73 38.75
CA ARG A 26 36.72 -25.10 40.08
C ARG A 26 35.72 -23.94 40.03
N ASN A 27 34.95 -23.78 41.11
CA ASN A 27 34.20 -22.56 41.44
C ASN A 27 35.07 -21.62 42.29
N LEU A 28 34.81 -20.31 42.20
CA LEU A 28 35.00 -19.21 43.17
C LEU A 28 34.54 -17.95 42.42
N SER A 29 33.47 -17.19 42.71
CA SER A 29 32.77 -16.80 43.94
C SER A 29 33.58 -15.92 44.89
N LEU A 30 33.20 -14.63 44.99
CA LEU A 30 33.11 -13.74 46.17
C LEU A 30 32.82 -12.31 45.62
N ARG A 31 31.70 -11.67 46.00
CA ARG A 31 31.55 -10.57 46.99
C ARG A 31 32.27 -9.25 46.59
N SER A 32 31.73 -8.05 46.90
CA SER A 32 30.77 -7.72 47.97
C SER A 32 29.73 -6.64 47.62
N ASN A 33 28.74 -6.50 48.51
CA ASN A 33 27.90 -5.30 48.73
C ASN A 33 28.76 -4.06 49.12
N ASP A 34 28.28 -2.84 49.41
CA ASP A 34 26.95 -2.20 49.68
C ASP A 34 27.12 -0.66 49.38
N SER A 35 26.20 0.32 49.48
CA SER A 35 24.82 0.46 49.98
C SER A 35 24.04 1.62 49.31
N THR A 36 22.89 2.00 49.89
CA THR A 36 22.11 3.25 49.62
C THR A 36 22.33 4.29 50.78
N PRO A 37 21.62 5.45 50.96
CA PRO A 37 20.58 6.16 50.16
C PRO A 37 20.59 7.73 50.12
N LYS A 38 19.64 8.34 49.35
CA LYS A 38 18.93 9.65 49.57
C LYS A 38 19.70 11.00 49.78
N LYS A 39 19.55 11.99 48.86
CA LYS A 39 18.81 13.29 49.07
C LYS A 39 18.91 14.37 47.94
N ARG A 40 17.75 14.98 47.65
CA ARG A 40 17.37 16.36 47.20
C ARG A 40 18.41 17.43 46.74
N ARG A 41 17.92 18.21 45.74
CA ARG A 41 17.96 19.70 45.50
C ARG A 41 18.96 20.33 44.50
N ASN A 42 18.35 21.11 43.59
CA ASN A 42 18.71 22.35 42.86
C ASN A 42 20.17 22.88 42.88
N LEU A 43 20.65 23.33 41.71
CA LEU A 43 20.90 24.77 41.40
C LEU A 43 21.30 25.02 39.92
N SER A 44 21.34 26.29 39.49
CA SER A 44 21.71 26.75 38.13
C SER A 44 23.20 27.10 38.00
N PRO A 45 23.66 27.51 36.80
CA PRO A 45 24.40 28.79 36.74
C PRO A 45 24.04 29.71 35.54
N ARG A 46 24.65 30.90 35.53
CA ARG A 46 24.58 31.96 34.49
C ARG A 46 26.00 32.42 34.09
N SER A 47 26.23 32.68 32.80
CA SER A 47 27.03 33.81 32.25
C SER A 47 26.84 33.83 30.71
N ASN A 48 26.65 34.93 29.96
CA ASN A 48 27.05 36.35 29.97
C ASN A 48 28.45 36.67 29.43
N ASP A 49 28.50 37.16 28.18
CA ASP A 49 29.41 38.21 27.66
C ASP A 49 28.96 38.62 26.23
N SER A 50 29.50 39.66 25.55
CA SER A 50 29.44 41.11 25.85
C SER A 50 29.61 41.94 24.56
N THR A 51 29.06 43.16 24.52
CA THR A 51 29.04 44.07 23.33
C THR A 51 30.27 45.01 23.25
N PRO A 52 30.54 45.71 22.12
CA PRO A 52 30.13 47.13 22.03
C PRO A 52 29.87 47.72 20.60
N LYS A 53 29.60 49.04 20.51
CA LYS A 53 29.18 49.82 19.30
C LYS A 53 30.09 51.03 19.00
N LYS A 54 30.13 51.49 17.73
CA LYS A 54 30.44 52.86 17.20
C LYS A 54 29.56 53.09 15.92
N ARG A 55 29.11 54.27 15.41
CA ARG A 55 29.41 55.74 15.44
C ARG A 55 30.62 56.19 14.58
N ARG A 56 30.55 57.23 13.72
CA ARG A 56 29.49 58.18 13.26
C ARG A 56 30.01 58.97 12.00
N ASN A 57 29.23 59.90 11.42
CA ASN A 57 29.60 61.02 10.50
C ASN A 57 29.68 60.73 8.97
N LEU A 58 29.56 61.67 8.00
CA LEU A 58 28.76 62.94 7.82
C LEU A 58 28.92 63.48 6.35
N SER A 59 27.81 63.80 5.64
CA SER A 59 27.64 64.92 4.64
C SER A 59 28.54 65.07 3.37
N PRO A 60 28.24 65.97 2.38
CA PRO A 60 26.96 66.29 1.69
C PRO A 60 27.09 66.52 0.14
N ARG A 61 26.01 67.05 -0.51
CA ARG A 61 25.92 67.69 -1.87
C ARG A 61 25.94 66.76 -3.11
N SER A 62 25.31 67.09 -4.26
CA SER A 62 24.50 68.28 -4.68
C SER A 62 23.66 68.04 -5.96
N ASN A 63 22.59 68.85 -6.15
CA ASN A 63 21.90 69.22 -7.41
C ASN A 63 21.08 68.13 -8.18
N ASP A 64 20.06 68.43 -9.01
CA ASP A 64 19.04 69.53 -9.06
C ASP A 64 17.92 69.15 -10.07
N SER A 65 16.92 70.01 -10.30
CA SER A 65 16.00 70.08 -11.47
C SER A 65 14.72 69.18 -11.55
N THR A 66 13.74 69.52 -10.70
CA THR A 66 12.34 69.89 -11.11
C THR A 66 11.48 68.89 -11.96
N PRO A 67 10.24 69.24 -12.42
CA PRO A 67 9.07 69.13 -11.52
C PRO A 67 7.82 68.40 -12.10
N LYS A 68 6.98 67.84 -11.21
CA LYS A 68 5.58 67.48 -11.54
C LYS A 68 4.67 68.71 -11.47
N LYS A 69 3.74 68.88 -12.43
CA LYS A 69 2.65 69.87 -12.35
C LYS A 69 1.60 69.48 -11.29
N ARG A 70 1.04 70.50 -10.62
CA ARG A 70 -0.01 70.41 -9.58
C ARG A 70 -1.40 70.73 -10.15
N ARG A 71 -2.45 70.27 -9.45
CA ARG A 71 -3.74 70.93 -9.05
C ARG A 71 -4.78 69.82 -8.77
N ASN A 72 -5.74 69.86 -7.84
CA ASN A 72 -6.03 70.57 -6.56
C ASN A 72 -6.91 69.57 -5.72
N LEU A 73 -6.89 69.44 -4.39
CA LEU A 73 -7.53 70.29 -3.34
C LEU A 73 -8.98 70.70 -3.71
N SER A 74 -10.03 70.60 -2.87
CA SER A 74 -10.29 70.18 -1.47
C SER A 74 -11.81 70.41 -1.18
N PRO A 75 -12.41 70.30 0.06
CA PRO A 75 -12.13 69.53 1.30
C PRO A 75 -13.40 68.89 1.97
N ARG A 76 -13.25 68.45 3.25
CA ARG A 76 -14.28 68.21 4.32
C ARG A 76 -15.13 66.92 4.27
N SER A 77 -15.46 66.26 5.40
CA SER A 77 -15.01 66.45 6.81
C SER A 77 -15.36 65.27 7.74
N ASN A 78 -14.43 64.92 8.66
CA ASN A 78 -14.61 64.45 10.07
C ASN A 78 -15.46 63.16 10.33
N ASP A 79 -15.14 62.22 11.24
CA ASP A 79 -14.03 61.99 12.19
C ASP A 79 -14.03 60.48 12.61
N PRO A 80 -13.45 60.02 13.74
CA PRO A 80 -12.03 59.86 14.08
C PRO A 80 -11.53 58.38 13.92
N SER A 81 -10.35 58.06 14.45
CA SER A 81 -9.68 56.73 14.41
C SER A 81 -8.95 56.44 15.76
N PRO A 82 -8.09 55.40 15.96
CA PRO A 82 -7.72 54.25 15.12
C PRO A 82 -7.58 52.88 15.86
N LYS A 83 -7.33 51.79 15.08
CA LYS A 83 -6.34 50.69 15.31
C LYS A 83 -6.84 49.29 14.89
N LYS A 84 -6.59 48.89 13.64
CA LYS A 84 -6.43 47.47 13.25
C LYS A 84 -4.99 47.25 12.77
N ARG A 85 -4.35 46.15 13.20
CA ARG A 85 -3.06 45.70 12.63
C ARG A 85 -3.30 44.96 11.31
N ARG A 86 -2.33 45.05 10.39
CA ARG A 86 -2.38 44.44 9.05
C ARG A 86 -2.18 42.93 9.13
N ASN A 87 -3.03 42.18 8.41
CA ASN A 87 -2.63 40.94 7.72
C ASN A 87 -2.80 41.21 6.22
N LEU A 88 -1.83 40.83 5.39
CA LEU A 88 -1.99 40.92 3.94
C LEU A 88 -2.69 39.67 3.44
N ILE A 89 -3.85 39.84 2.80
CA ILE A 89 -4.45 38.87 1.89
C ILE A 89 -4.34 39.51 0.51
N ASN A 90 -3.55 38.92 -0.39
CA ASN A 90 -3.57 39.34 -1.78
C ASN A 90 -4.79 38.74 -2.46
N SER A 91 -5.62 39.60 -3.02
CA SER A 91 -6.82 39.24 -3.78
C SER A 91 -6.46 38.52 -5.08
N PHE A 92 -7.01 37.32 -5.29
CA PHE A 92 -7.17 36.79 -6.65
C PHE A 92 -8.41 37.45 -7.29
N SER A 93 -8.33 37.77 -8.59
CA SER A 93 -9.45 38.35 -9.33
C SER A 93 -10.39 37.27 -9.86
N ASP A 94 -11.68 37.38 -9.55
CA ASP A 94 -12.72 36.55 -10.15
C ASP A 94 -12.82 36.82 -11.66
N ARG A 95 -12.28 35.88 -12.44
CA ARG A 95 -12.57 35.76 -13.87
C ARG A 95 -12.61 34.26 -14.22
N PRO A 96 -13.63 33.79 -14.95
CA PRO A 96 -13.63 32.42 -15.48
C PRO A 96 -12.37 32.17 -16.30
N ARG A 97 -11.68 31.06 -16.02
CA ARG A 97 -10.53 30.62 -16.81
C ARG A 97 -11.00 30.03 -18.14
N ARG A 98 -10.17 30.17 -19.17
CA ARG A 98 -10.41 29.59 -20.50
C ARG A 98 -10.06 28.11 -20.50
N ASP A 99 -10.66 27.32 -21.38
CA ASP A 99 -10.42 25.86 -21.40
C ASP A 99 -8.95 25.50 -21.66
N SER A 100 -8.22 26.31 -22.42
CA SER A 100 -6.76 26.17 -22.58
C SER A 100 -6.00 26.33 -21.26
N GLU A 101 -6.46 27.19 -20.35
CA GLU A 101 -5.89 27.39 -19.01
C GLU A 101 -6.30 26.26 -18.03
N ILE A 102 -7.39 25.52 -18.34
CA ILE A 102 -7.81 24.30 -17.63
C ILE A 102 -6.97 23.11 -18.09
N THR A 103 -6.78 22.92 -19.40
CA THR A 103 -5.86 21.92 -19.97
C THR A 103 -4.43 22.13 -19.46
N THR A 104 -3.99 23.39 -19.35
CA THR A 104 -2.70 23.78 -18.74
C THR A 104 -2.64 23.53 -17.22
N ALA A 105 -3.77 23.32 -16.54
CA ALA A 105 -3.82 23.03 -15.10
C ALA A 105 -4.03 21.54 -14.77
N LEU A 106 -4.39 20.70 -15.75
CA LEU A 106 -4.55 19.25 -15.59
C LEU A 106 -3.24 18.46 -15.85
N ASN A 107 -2.25 19.10 -16.49
CA ASN A 107 -0.85 18.63 -16.58
C ASN A 107 0.07 19.44 -15.62
N TYR A 108 1.37 19.10 -15.64
CA TYR A 108 2.48 19.69 -14.86
C TYR A 108 2.73 19.19 -13.42
N GLY A 109 3.32 18.00 -13.34
CA GLY A 109 4.71 17.95 -12.85
C GLY A 109 5.63 18.16 -14.06
N SER A 110 6.81 18.78 -13.90
CA SER A 110 7.70 19.01 -15.06
C SER A 110 8.18 17.68 -15.66
N GLU A 111 8.01 17.54 -16.97
CA GLU A 111 8.26 16.27 -17.70
C GLU A 111 9.74 16.01 -18.00
N GLU A 112 10.64 16.90 -17.57
CA GLU A 112 12.07 16.62 -17.50
C GLU A 112 12.41 15.89 -16.20
N GLU A 113 12.78 14.61 -16.28
CA GLU A 113 13.63 13.96 -15.28
C GLU A 113 15.08 14.47 -15.44
N SER A 114 15.30 15.73 -15.08
CA SER A 114 16.64 16.27 -14.80
C SER A 114 17.27 15.52 -13.63
N ASP A 115 18.49 15.03 -13.82
CA ASP A 115 19.24 14.13 -12.90
C ASP A 115 19.81 14.86 -11.66
N GLU A 116 19.43 16.11 -11.39
CA GLU A 116 19.91 16.91 -10.25
C GLU A 116 19.21 16.54 -8.92
N GLU A 117 19.57 15.36 -8.40
CA GLU A 117 19.09 14.82 -7.13
C GLU A 117 19.78 15.45 -5.90
N GLU A 118 19.33 16.64 -5.47
CA GLU A 118 19.83 17.33 -4.26
C GLU A 118 19.85 16.42 -3.01
N GLU A 119 20.96 16.41 -2.25
CA GLU A 119 21.24 15.44 -1.17
C GLU A 119 20.61 15.81 0.18
N GLY A 120 19.29 15.69 0.27
CA GLY A 120 18.56 15.81 1.54
C GLY A 120 18.58 14.53 2.38
N ILE A 121 19.50 14.41 3.34
CA ILE A 121 19.48 13.34 4.35
C ILE A 121 18.29 13.55 5.29
N ALA A 122 17.24 12.74 5.10
CA ALA A 122 16.15 12.58 6.05
C ALA A 122 16.18 11.15 6.60
N GLU A 123 16.44 11.02 7.91
CA GLU A 123 16.46 9.72 8.59
C GLU A 123 15.13 8.97 8.41
N LEU A 124 15.23 7.66 8.16
CA LEU A 124 14.08 6.77 8.21
C LEU A 124 13.72 6.50 9.66
N ALA A 125 12.73 7.23 10.18
CA ALA A 125 12.10 6.93 11.46
C ALA A 125 11.37 5.58 11.39
N VAL A 126 12.08 4.50 11.67
CA VAL A 126 11.52 3.15 11.82
C VAL A 126 10.46 3.19 12.94
N PRO A 127 9.21 2.78 12.69
CA PRO A 127 8.17 2.79 13.73
C PRO A 127 8.57 1.93 14.93
N ARG A 128 8.61 2.53 16.13
CA ARG A 128 9.03 1.89 17.39
C ARG A 128 8.15 0.71 17.85
N ILE A 129 7.11 0.37 17.10
CA ILE A 129 6.21 -0.78 17.34
C ILE A 129 6.79 -2.09 16.78
N ALA A 130 7.70 -2.03 15.79
CA ALA A 130 8.30 -3.21 15.15
C ALA A 130 9.38 -3.92 16.01
N ARG A 131 9.20 -3.98 17.34
CA ARG A 131 10.19 -4.53 18.29
C ARG A 131 9.59 -5.19 19.53
N MET A 132 8.35 -5.67 19.47
CA MET A 132 7.64 -6.34 20.58
C MET A 132 6.86 -7.61 20.18
N PHE A 133 7.12 -8.16 18.98
CA PHE A 133 6.54 -9.43 18.52
C PHE A 133 7.57 -10.20 17.68
N MET A 134 8.69 -10.57 18.32
CA MET A 134 9.68 -11.53 17.82
C MET A 134 10.32 -12.25 19.02
N ASP A 135 9.50 -13.05 19.70
CA ASP A 135 9.89 -14.07 20.66
C ASP A 135 8.98 -15.29 20.41
N GLU A 136 9.18 -15.94 19.26
CA GLU A 136 8.65 -17.28 18.98
C GLU A 136 9.78 -18.27 19.30
N ASP A 137 9.78 -18.83 20.51
CA ASP A 137 10.79 -19.79 20.96
C ASP A 137 10.63 -21.14 20.23
N ASP A 138 11.72 -21.60 19.59
CA ASP A 138 11.83 -22.97 19.08
C ASP A 138 11.81 -23.98 20.24
N ALA A 139 10.85 -24.91 20.24
CA ALA A 139 10.77 -26.02 21.20
C ALA A 139 10.47 -27.35 20.49
N GLU A 140 11.27 -28.37 20.78
CA GLU A 140 11.30 -29.63 20.03
C GLU A 140 10.09 -30.55 20.29
N VAL A 141 9.70 -31.32 19.26
CA VAL A 141 8.77 -32.45 19.40
C VAL A 141 9.48 -33.58 20.16
N ASN A 142 8.86 -34.11 21.22
CA ASN A 142 9.32 -35.33 21.87
C ASN A 142 8.13 -36.20 22.29
N GLU A 143 7.95 -37.32 21.60
CA GLU A 143 6.94 -38.33 21.95
C GLU A 143 7.37 -39.14 23.17
N ARG A 144 6.44 -39.41 24.10
CA ARG A 144 6.46 -40.65 24.89
C ARG A 144 5.09 -40.99 25.45
N SER A 145 4.72 -42.26 25.31
CA SER A 145 3.46 -42.83 25.76
C SER A 145 3.57 -43.39 27.18
N ALA A 146 2.47 -43.35 27.93
CA ALA A 146 2.28 -44.10 29.16
C ALA A 146 0.78 -44.44 29.34
N ASN A 147 0.47 -45.72 29.55
CA ASN A 147 -0.90 -46.20 29.77
C ASN A 147 -1.25 -46.22 31.26
N ALA A 148 -2.46 -45.78 31.60
CA ALA A 148 -3.34 -46.38 32.61
C ALA A 148 -4.69 -45.65 32.60
N THR A 149 -5.87 -46.19 32.88
CA THR A 149 -6.45 -47.55 32.99
C THR A 149 -7.93 -47.26 33.29
N LEU A 150 -8.85 -48.12 32.85
CA LEU A 150 -10.30 -48.00 33.07
C LEU A 150 -10.69 -47.87 34.55
N GLU A 151 -11.73 -47.09 34.84
CA GLU A 151 -12.79 -47.55 35.75
C GLU A 151 -14.17 -46.95 35.41
N ARG A 152 -15.22 -47.34 36.15
CA ARG A 152 -16.54 -47.66 35.56
C ARG A 152 -17.71 -46.89 36.19
N SER A 153 -18.70 -46.53 35.37
CA SER A 153 -19.96 -45.90 35.80
C SER A 153 -20.86 -46.82 36.65
N PRO A 154 -21.61 -46.27 37.61
CA PRO A 154 -22.93 -46.76 38.02
C PRO A 154 -24.04 -46.26 37.07
N GLN A 155 -25.17 -46.95 37.03
CA GLN A 155 -26.30 -46.67 36.13
C GLN A 155 -27.48 -45.96 36.83
N SER A 156 -28.44 -45.50 36.02
CA SER A 156 -29.69 -44.86 36.44
C SER A 156 -30.76 -45.84 36.93
N PRO A 157 -31.76 -45.34 37.68
CA PRO A 157 -33.10 -45.95 37.74
C PRO A 157 -34.13 -45.21 36.88
N ARG A 158 -35.04 -45.98 36.29
CA ARG A 158 -36.35 -45.64 35.68
C ARG A 158 -37.21 -46.92 35.75
N PRO A 159 -38.53 -46.88 35.52
CA PRO A 159 -39.42 -45.73 35.32
C PRO A 159 -40.57 -45.67 36.37
N ALA A 160 -41.48 -44.72 36.20
CA ALA A 160 -42.88 -44.85 36.61
C ALA A 160 -43.75 -44.10 35.60
N ASP A 161 -44.71 -44.77 34.98
CA ASP A 161 -45.60 -44.17 33.98
C ASP A 161 -46.83 -43.53 34.63
N CYS A 162 -47.24 -42.37 34.13
CA CYS A 162 -48.65 -41.99 34.08
C CYS A 162 -48.89 -41.03 32.92
N ALA A 163 -49.96 -41.25 32.15
CA ALA A 163 -50.23 -40.49 30.94
C ALA A 163 -51.30 -39.42 31.16
N SER A 164 -51.00 -38.18 30.74
CA SER A 164 -52.00 -37.15 30.47
C SER A 164 -51.42 -36.11 29.52
N THR A 165 -52.05 -35.92 28.36
CA THR A 165 -51.64 -34.94 27.34
C THR A 165 -52.47 -33.66 27.47
N PRO A 166 -51.83 -32.49 27.68
CA PRO A 166 -52.35 -31.20 27.27
C PRO A 166 -51.74 -30.75 25.95
N ALA A 167 -52.42 -29.83 25.24
CA ALA A 167 -52.05 -29.39 23.90
C ALA A 167 -50.62 -28.82 23.78
N SER A 168 -49.98 -29.09 22.64
CA SER A 168 -48.72 -28.48 22.25
C SER A 168 -48.83 -26.94 22.25
N PRO A 169 -47.94 -26.20 22.92
CA PRO A 169 -47.82 -24.77 22.66
C PRO A 169 -47.33 -24.58 21.22
N THR A 170 -48.09 -23.84 20.41
CA THR A 170 -47.67 -23.43 19.07
C THR A 170 -46.31 -22.73 19.16
N PRO A 171 -45.37 -22.95 18.21
CA PRO A 171 -44.18 -22.13 18.13
C PRO A 171 -44.59 -20.69 17.89
N VAL A 172 -44.48 -19.85 18.93
CA VAL A 172 -44.63 -18.40 18.78
C VAL A 172 -43.36 -17.92 18.11
N SER A 173 -43.36 -17.96 16.77
CA SER A 173 -42.36 -17.29 15.96
C SER A 173 -42.24 -15.84 16.47
N PRO A 174 -41.05 -15.38 16.88
CA PRO A 174 -40.87 -13.99 17.24
C PRO A 174 -41.07 -13.17 15.96
N THR A 175 -42.24 -12.54 15.82
CA THR A 175 -42.55 -11.71 14.66
C THR A 175 -41.49 -10.62 14.56
N ALA A 176 -40.59 -10.76 13.58
CA ALA A 176 -39.66 -9.71 13.24
C ALA A 176 -40.49 -8.50 12.83
N MET A 177 -40.44 -7.43 13.63
CA MET A 177 -40.93 -6.13 13.19
C MET A 177 -39.96 -5.66 12.10
N GLU A 178 -40.26 -5.97 10.84
CA GLU A 178 -39.61 -5.30 9.72
C GLU A 178 -39.85 -3.79 9.90
N PRO A 179 -38.79 -2.97 10.02
CA PRO A 179 -38.95 -1.56 10.34
C PRO A 179 -39.57 -0.85 9.13
N SER A 180 -40.87 -0.55 9.23
CA SER A 180 -41.68 0.11 8.19
C SER A 180 -41.15 1.48 7.74
N ASN A 181 -40.17 2.04 8.47
CA ASN A 181 -39.41 3.22 8.06
C ASN A 181 -37.93 3.11 8.48
N LYS A 182 -37.02 3.26 7.51
CA LYS A 182 -35.55 3.22 7.70
C LYS A 182 -35.01 4.28 8.68
N PHE A 183 -35.78 5.35 8.93
CA PHE A 183 -35.37 6.50 9.74
C PHE A 183 -36.09 6.59 11.11
N GLN A 184 -37.02 5.68 11.43
CA GLN A 184 -37.77 5.67 12.71
C GLN A 184 -37.13 4.69 13.73
N PHE A 185 -36.48 5.20 14.78
CA PHE A 185 -35.79 4.38 15.78
C PHE A 185 -36.54 4.37 17.12
N GLU A 186 -36.98 3.19 17.55
CA GLU A 186 -37.70 2.98 18.82
C GLU A 186 -36.74 2.44 19.88
N TRP A 187 -35.92 3.35 20.42
CA TRP A 187 -34.89 3.02 21.39
C TRP A 187 -35.45 2.54 22.73
N ARG A 188 -35.20 1.27 23.05
CA ARG A 188 -35.58 0.61 24.31
C ARG A 188 -34.37 0.06 25.04
N LYS A 189 -34.53 -0.23 26.33
CA LYS A 189 -33.56 -1.00 27.12
C LYS A 189 -33.48 -2.44 26.58
N PHE A 190 -32.32 -3.08 26.74
CA PHE A 190 -32.16 -4.50 26.42
C PHE A 190 -33.07 -5.38 27.29
N SER A 191 -33.55 -6.48 26.71
CA SER A 191 -34.31 -7.50 27.44
C SER A 191 -33.45 -8.23 28.48
N THR A 192 -34.09 -8.89 29.44
CA THR A 192 -33.42 -9.82 30.37
C THR A 192 -34.23 -11.12 30.37
N PRO A 193 -33.68 -12.25 29.86
CA PRO A 193 -32.36 -12.40 29.23
C PRO A 193 -32.21 -11.58 27.94
N GLN A 194 -30.96 -11.37 27.51
CA GLN A 194 -30.65 -10.82 26.20
C GLN A 194 -30.72 -11.91 25.12
N ILE A 195 -30.97 -11.53 23.87
CA ILE A 195 -30.89 -12.47 22.74
C ILE A 195 -29.41 -12.66 22.38
N GLU A 196 -28.97 -13.92 22.36
CA GLU A 196 -27.58 -14.28 22.06
C GLU A 196 -27.13 -13.82 20.66
N PRO A 197 -25.87 -13.37 20.47
CA PRO A 197 -25.45 -12.73 19.21
C PRO A 197 -25.55 -13.64 18.00
N HIS A 198 -25.34 -14.95 18.17
CA HIS A 198 -25.43 -15.94 17.11
C HIS A 198 -26.86 -16.16 16.58
N LEU A 199 -27.89 -15.75 17.34
CA LEU A 199 -29.29 -15.76 16.92
C LEU A 199 -29.72 -14.46 16.22
N ARG A 200 -28.90 -13.41 16.31
CA ARG A 200 -29.14 -12.10 15.69
C ARG A 200 -28.29 -11.85 14.44
N ARG A 201 -27.20 -12.60 14.29
CA ARG A 201 -26.23 -12.48 13.20
C ARG A 201 -26.81 -13.04 11.90
N GLU A 202 -26.50 -12.40 10.78
CA GLU A 202 -26.87 -12.89 9.46
C GLU A 202 -26.15 -14.23 9.15
N PRO A 203 -26.84 -15.22 8.57
CA PRO A 203 -26.25 -16.52 8.25
C PRO A 203 -25.24 -16.38 7.10
N PHE A 204 -23.97 -16.66 7.38
CA PHE A 204 -22.92 -16.61 6.37
C PHE A 204 -22.98 -17.81 5.43
N SER A 205 -23.11 -17.56 4.13
CA SER A 205 -23.46 -18.59 3.13
C SER A 205 -22.39 -18.89 2.08
N GLN A 206 -21.22 -18.21 2.12
CA GLN A 206 -20.17 -18.36 1.11
C GLN A 206 -19.02 -19.27 1.54
N ILE A 207 -18.41 -19.96 0.57
CA ILE A 207 -17.10 -20.61 0.74
C ILE A 207 -16.01 -19.56 0.50
N SER A 208 -15.19 -19.32 1.53
CA SER A 208 -14.18 -18.26 1.53
C SER A 208 -12.85 -18.64 0.85
N GLY A 209 -12.23 -17.68 0.17
CA GLY A 209 -10.92 -17.80 -0.44
C GLY A 209 -10.91 -17.59 -1.96
N PRO A 210 -9.86 -18.05 -2.65
CA PRO A 210 -9.73 -17.93 -4.10
C PRO A 210 -10.85 -18.65 -4.84
N THR A 211 -11.43 -18.02 -5.85
CA THR A 211 -12.44 -18.65 -6.74
C THR A 211 -11.82 -19.64 -7.73
N VAL A 212 -10.51 -19.49 -8.00
CA VAL A 212 -9.69 -20.40 -8.80
C VAL A 212 -8.47 -20.82 -7.96
N SER A 213 -8.08 -22.09 -8.03
CA SER A 213 -6.87 -22.59 -7.38
C SER A 213 -5.63 -22.31 -8.24
N PHE A 214 -4.57 -21.81 -7.62
CA PHE A 214 -3.29 -21.52 -8.27
C PHE A 214 -2.18 -22.35 -7.63
N THR A 215 -1.21 -22.81 -8.42
CA THR A 215 -0.08 -23.62 -7.95
C THR A 215 1.23 -22.86 -7.94
N ARG A 216 1.39 -21.87 -8.85
CA ARG A 216 2.58 -21.03 -8.98
C ARG A 216 2.27 -19.56 -8.67
N PRO A 217 3.23 -18.81 -8.09
CA PRO A 217 3.12 -17.36 -7.91
C PRO A 217 2.80 -16.60 -9.20
N TYR A 218 3.37 -17.06 -10.33
CA TYR A 218 3.10 -16.56 -11.67
C TYR A 218 1.62 -16.62 -12.05
N GLU A 219 0.98 -17.79 -11.89
CA GLU A 219 -0.41 -18.04 -12.31
C GLU A 219 -1.38 -17.09 -11.58
N ALA A 220 -1.23 -16.97 -10.27
CA ALA A 220 -2.02 -16.05 -9.45
C ALA A 220 -1.80 -14.57 -9.82
N PHE A 221 -0.59 -14.20 -10.26
CA PHE A 221 -0.27 -12.83 -10.68
C PHE A 221 -0.80 -12.51 -12.08
N ILE A 222 -0.66 -13.42 -13.06
CA ILE A 222 -1.19 -13.19 -14.42
C ILE A 222 -2.72 -13.37 -14.51
N ALA A 223 -3.37 -14.01 -13.52
CA ALA A 223 -4.82 -13.98 -13.41
C ALA A 223 -5.36 -12.55 -13.14
N ILE A 224 -4.58 -11.76 -12.37
CA ILE A 224 -4.84 -10.32 -12.14
C ILE A 224 -4.33 -9.49 -13.33
N TRP A 225 -3.03 -9.59 -13.66
CA TRP A 225 -2.42 -8.90 -14.79
C TRP A 225 -2.47 -9.78 -16.03
N ASP A 226 -3.68 -9.95 -16.57
CA ASP A 226 -3.94 -10.80 -17.73
C ASP A 226 -3.47 -10.19 -19.05
N ARG A 227 -3.55 -10.98 -20.12
CA ARG A 227 -3.12 -10.58 -21.45
C ARG A 227 -3.87 -9.34 -21.95
N GLU A 228 -5.17 -9.23 -21.66
CA GLU A 228 -6.03 -8.13 -22.10
C GLU A 228 -5.54 -6.78 -21.56
N ILE A 229 -5.36 -6.68 -20.23
CA ILE A 229 -4.89 -5.42 -19.64
C ILE A 229 -3.45 -5.09 -20.05
N MET A 230 -2.60 -6.10 -20.22
CA MET A 230 -1.21 -5.91 -20.63
C MET A 230 -1.11 -5.45 -22.09
N GLU A 231 -1.97 -5.95 -22.99
CA GLU A 231 -2.05 -5.48 -24.38
C GLU A 231 -2.63 -4.06 -24.49
N MET A 232 -3.53 -3.67 -23.58
CA MET A 232 -3.95 -2.27 -23.42
C MET A 232 -2.78 -1.38 -22.97
N ILE A 233 -2.07 -1.72 -21.88
CA ILE A 233 -0.96 -0.91 -21.37
C ILE A 233 0.16 -0.77 -22.41
N VAL A 234 0.48 -1.84 -23.15
CA VAL A 234 1.42 -1.82 -24.28
C VAL A 234 0.99 -0.82 -25.35
N ARG A 235 -0.28 -0.88 -25.79
CA ARG A 235 -0.85 -0.01 -26.82
C ARG A 235 -0.76 1.46 -26.42
N GLU A 236 -1.22 1.79 -25.21
CA GLU A 236 -1.24 3.17 -24.71
C GLU A 236 0.17 3.71 -24.42
N THR A 237 1.10 2.85 -24.00
CA THR A 237 2.52 3.19 -23.83
C THR A 237 3.20 3.51 -25.18
N ASN A 238 2.92 2.72 -26.24
CA ASN A 238 3.43 2.99 -27.59
C ASN A 238 2.84 4.28 -28.17
N ILE A 239 1.53 4.49 -28.01
CA ILE A 239 0.83 5.71 -28.43
C ILE A 239 1.38 6.95 -27.71
N TYR A 240 1.59 6.88 -26.40
CA TYR A 240 2.14 8.01 -25.63
C TYR A 240 3.61 8.29 -25.96
N ALA A 241 4.43 7.28 -26.26
CA ALA A 241 5.80 7.51 -26.72
C ALA A 241 5.84 8.32 -28.03
N GLN A 242 4.93 8.04 -28.97
CA GLN A 242 4.77 8.83 -30.19
C GLN A 242 4.29 10.26 -29.88
N GLN A 243 3.27 10.42 -29.02
CA GLN A 243 2.76 11.74 -28.62
C GLN A 243 3.84 12.60 -27.95
N LEU A 244 4.64 12.01 -27.05
CA LEU A 244 5.77 12.65 -26.38
C LEU A 244 6.85 13.09 -27.40
N ALA A 245 7.19 12.23 -28.35
CA ALA A 245 8.14 12.56 -29.41
C ALA A 245 7.64 13.73 -30.30
N THR A 246 6.35 13.74 -30.65
CA THR A 246 5.71 14.84 -31.39
C THR A 246 5.77 16.14 -30.59
N THR A 247 5.35 16.15 -29.33
CA THR A 247 5.37 17.37 -28.49
C THR A 247 6.80 17.86 -28.20
N MET A 248 7.80 16.97 -28.11
CA MET A 248 9.20 17.39 -28.02
C MET A 248 9.74 17.98 -29.34
N LEU A 249 9.23 17.54 -30.49
CA LEU A 249 9.56 18.11 -31.80
C LEU A 249 8.91 19.49 -31.99
N GLU A 250 7.63 19.62 -31.68
CA GLU A 250 6.85 20.86 -31.75
C GLU A 250 7.44 21.96 -30.84
N ASN A 251 7.88 21.59 -29.64
CA ASN A 251 8.54 22.51 -28.70
C ASN A 251 10.04 22.72 -28.97
N GLY A 252 10.63 22.07 -29.98
CA GLY A 252 12.05 22.19 -30.32
C GLY A 252 13.02 21.62 -29.27
N THR A 253 12.55 20.76 -28.37
CA THR A 253 13.35 20.16 -27.27
C THR A 253 13.96 18.81 -27.64
N ILE A 254 13.55 18.19 -28.76
CA ILE A 254 14.15 16.95 -29.26
C ILE A 254 15.51 17.21 -29.92
N CYS A 255 16.52 16.42 -29.56
CA CYS A 255 17.82 16.40 -30.21
C CYS A 255 18.26 14.96 -30.50
N PRO A 256 19.25 14.70 -31.38
CA PRO A 256 19.65 13.34 -31.74
C PRO A 256 20.05 12.45 -30.56
N SER A 257 20.52 13.04 -29.45
CA SER A 257 20.89 12.35 -28.22
C SER A 257 19.78 12.23 -27.17
N SER A 258 18.60 12.84 -27.36
CA SER A 258 17.44 12.66 -26.48
C SER A 258 17.07 11.18 -26.44
N ARG A 259 16.86 10.59 -25.24
CA ARG A 259 16.58 9.14 -25.10
C ARG A 259 15.43 8.67 -26.02
N ILE A 260 14.41 9.50 -26.23
CA ILE A 260 13.22 9.20 -27.05
C ILE A 260 13.54 8.88 -28.52
N THR A 261 14.67 9.36 -29.09
CA THR A 261 15.08 9.01 -30.47
C THR A 261 15.46 7.53 -30.63
N ARG A 262 15.63 6.82 -29.51
CA ARG A 262 15.90 5.37 -29.45
C ARG A 262 14.65 4.57 -29.10
N TRP A 263 13.46 5.18 -29.15
CA TRP A 263 12.22 4.44 -28.95
C TRP A 263 12.01 3.40 -30.06
N HIS A 264 11.77 2.17 -29.64
CA HIS A 264 11.05 1.17 -30.40
C HIS A 264 9.84 0.76 -29.57
N ASP A 265 8.78 0.31 -30.24
CA ASP A 265 7.56 -0.12 -29.55
C ASP A 265 7.84 -1.27 -28.58
N THR A 266 7.10 -1.25 -27.47
CA THR A 266 7.09 -2.31 -26.47
C THR A 266 6.04 -3.37 -26.78
N ASN A 267 6.13 -4.50 -26.07
CA ASN A 267 5.23 -5.63 -26.20
C ASN A 267 4.98 -6.27 -24.83
N VAL A 268 4.00 -7.17 -24.76
CA VAL A 268 3.54 -7.82 -23.51
C VAL A 268 4.69 -8.47 -22.73
N ASN A 269 5.60 -9.16 -23.41
CA ASN A 269 6.71 -9.86 -22.76
C ASN A 269 7.74 -8.88 -22.19
N GLU A 270 8.06 -7.81 -22.93
CA GLU A 270 8.92 -6.74 -22.42
C GLU A 270 8.26 -6.00 -21.23
N LEU A 271 6.94 -5.81 -21.25
CA LEU A 271 6.21 -5.17 -20.15
C LEU A 271 6.16 -6.04 -18.88
N TYR A 272 5.96 -7.37 -19.00
CA TYR A 272 6.12 -8.29 -17.87
C TYR A 272 7.56 -8.33 -17.35
N THR A 273 8.57 -8.28 -18.23
CA THR A 273 9.99 -8.18 -17.85
C THR A 273 10.26 -6.88 -17.08
N TYR A 274 9.68 -5.76 -17.54
CA TYR A 274 9.70 -4.49 -16.83
C TYR A 274 9.03 -4.57 -15.45
N PHE A 275 7.87 -5.24 -15.33
CA PHE A 275 7.24 -5.49 -14.03
C PHE A 275 8.14 -6.33 -13.11
N ALA A 276 8.75 -7.41 -13.61
CA ALA A 276 9.67 -8.25 -12.84
C ALA A 276 10.86 -7.44 -12.28
N ILE A 277 11.43 -6.53 -13.06
CA ILE A 277 12.46 -5.58 -12.61
C ILE A 277 11.91 -4.66 -11.51
N VAL A 278 10.71 -4.08 -11.69
CA VAL A 278 10.09 -3.22 -10.67
C VAL A 278 9.83 -3.99 -9.37
N LEU A 279 9.37 -5.24 -9.44
CA LEU A 279 9.18 -6.09 -8.27
C LEU A 279 10.51 -6.44 -7.60
N ALA A 280 11.58 -6.66 -8.37
CA ALA A 280 12.93 -6.87 -7.85
C ALA A 280 13.47 -5.63 -7.12
N MET A 281 13.16 -4.41 -7.57
CA MET A 281 13.49 -3.18 -6.84
C MET A 281 12.82 -3.10 -5.46
N GLY A 282 11.61 -3.65 -5.33
CA GLY A 282 10.91 -3.78 -4.04
C GLY A 282 11.52 -4.82 -3.08
N VAL A 283 12.44 -5.67 -3.54
CA VAL A 283 13.12 -6.71 -2.74
C VAL A 283 14.60 -6.40 -2.51
N VAL A 284 15.23 -5.64 -3.42
CA VAL A 284 16.64 -5.23 -3.41
C VAL A 284 16.72 -3.70 -3.39
N ILE A 285 16.34 -3.09 -2.26
CA ILE A 285 16.16 -1.64 -2.17
C ILE A 285 17.51 -0.90 -2.22
N LYS A 286 17.83 -0.30 -3.37
CA LYS A 286 18.94 0.66 -3.60
C LYS A 286 18.38 2.09 -3.70
N THR A 287 19.22 3.11 -3.45
CA THR A 287 18.78 4.52 -3.29
C THR A 287 18.46 5.16 -4.63
N ARG A 288 19.48 5.41 -5.47
CA ARG A 288 19.32 6.00 -6.82
C ARG A 288 18.76 4.97 -7.81
N LEU A 289 18.52 5.35 -9.07
CA LEU A 289 18.10 4.41 -10.11
C LEU A 289 19.30 3.73 -10.79
N THR A 290 20.40 4.46 -10.98
CA THR A 290 21.64 3.98 -11.59
C THR A 290 22.32 2.85 -10.78
N GLU A 291 22.20 2.85 -9.46
CA GLU A 291 22.73 1.81 -8.55
C GLU A 291 22.27 0.38 -8.91
N TYR A 292 21.08 0.23 -9.50
CA TYR A 292 20.56 -1.07 -9.95
C TYR A 292 21.27 -1.60 -11.20
N TRP A 293 21.88 -0.73 -12.01
CA TRP A 293 22.69 -1.10 -13.18
C TRP A 293 24.20 -1.03 -12.89
N ASN A 294 24.60 -0.93 -11.63
CA ASN A 294 26.01 -0.96 -11.25
C ASN A 294 26.62 -2.34 -11.49
N THR A 295 27.63 -2.38 -12.36
CA THR A 295 28.38 -3.57 -12.78
C THR A 295 29.87 -3.49 -12.40
N SER A 296 30.24 -2.61 -11.47
CA SER A 296 31.58 -2.59 -10.88
C SER A 296 31.89 -3.89 -10.13
N ASN A 297 33.18 -4.21 -9.96
CA ASN A 297 33.62 -5.38 -9.20
C ASN A 297 33.77 -5.06 -7.70
N ASP A 298 32.68 -4.62 -7.07
CA ASP A 298 32.63 -4.26 -5.65
C ASP A 298 31.29 -4.61 -4.97
N ILE A 299 31.19 -4.32 -3.68
CA ILE A 299 30.03 -4.64 -2.82
C ILE A 299 28.74 -3.86 -3.17
N PHE A 300 28.83 -2.79 -3.95
CA PHE A 300 27.69 -2.00 -4.44
C PHE A 300 27.17 -2.48 -5.79
N SER A 301 27.78 -3.49 -6.40
CA SER A 301 27.29 -4.16 -7.61
C SER A 301 25.85 -4.68 -7.45
N THR A 302 25.15 -4.82 -8.58
CA THR A 302 23.77 -5.33 -8.61
C THR A 302 23.57 -6.24 -9.85
N PRO A 303 24.00 -7.51 -9.80
CA PRO A 303 23.90 -8.41 -10.95
C PRO A 303 22.45 -8.70 -11.37
N GLY A 304 22.27 -9.14 -12.62
CA GLY A 304 20.97 -9.51 -13.20
C GLY A 304 20.23 -8.36 -13.87
N PHE A 305 20.05 -7.22 -13.19
CA PHE A 305 19.25 -6.09 -13.70
C PHE A 305 19.69 -5.61 -15.10
N SER A 306 21.00 -5.46 -15.32
CA SER A 306 21.59 -5.09 -16.62
C SER A 306 21.55 -6.19 -17.68
N THR A 307 21.27 -7.44 -17.27
CA THR A 307 21.17 -8.63 -18.11
C THR A 307 19.73 -8.90 -18.58
N GLU A 308 18.73 -8.38 -17.86
CA GLU A 308 17.31 -8.46 -18.24
C GLU A 308 16.86 -7.24 -19.07
N MET A 309 17.38 -6.05 -18.80
CA MET A 309 17.06 -4.82 -19.55
C MET A 309 18.18 -3.78 -19.41
N SER A 310 18.40 -2.92 -20.42
CA SER A 310 19.34 -1.80 -20.30
C SER A 310 18.75 -0.64 -19.49
N TYR A 311 19.61 0.16 -18.83
CA TYR A 311 19.18 1.34 -18.06
C TYR A 311 18.34 2.30 -18.92
N ASP A 312 18.83 2.65 -20.12
CA ASP A 312 18.13 3.56 -21.02
C ASP A 312 16.77 2.99 -21.47
N ARG A 313 16.63 1.67 -21.69
CA ARG A 313 15.33 1.07 -22.04
C ARG A 313 14.37 1.04 -20.86
N PHE A 314 14.84 0.67 -19.65
CA PHE A 314 14.01 0.72 -18.44
C PHE A 314 13.54 2.15 -18.12
N HIS A 315 14.42 3.14 -18.32
CA HIS A 315 14.10 4.55 -18.17
C HIS A 315 13.09 5.00 -19.24
N LEU A 316 13.26 4.61 -20.50
CA LEU A 316 12.32 4.92 -21.57
C LEU A 316 10.94 4.32 -21.33
N LEU A 317 10.85 3.05 -20.92
CA LEU A 317 9.58 2.42 -20.55
C LEU A 317 8.96 3.13 -19.34
N SER A 318 9.75 3.50 -18.32
CA SER A 318 9.24 4.29 -17.18
C SER A 318 8.75 5.70 -17.58
N ALA A 319 9.42 6.33 -18.54
CA ALA A 319 9.04 7.62 -19.10
C ALA A 319 7.78 7.54 -19.98
N CYS A 320 7.60 6.45 -20.74
CA CYS A 320 6.48 6.30 -21.67
C CYS A 320 5.29 5.48 -21.11
N LEU A 321 5.41 4.87 -19.92
CA LEU A 321 4.35 4.03 -19.34
C LEU A 321 3.02 4.79 -19.21
N HIS A 322 2.01 4.37 -19.98
CA HIS A 322 0.72 5.05 -20.08
C HIS A 322 -0.44 4.05 -20.11
N PHE A 323 -1.64 4.52 -19.76
CA PHE A 323 -2.82 3.68 -19.50
C PHE A 323 -4.11 4.15 -20.16
N ASN A 324 -4.07 5.26 -20.91
CA ASN A 324 -5.24 5.85 -21.57
C ASN A 324 -4.80 6.89 -22.60
N ASN A 325 -5.42 6.92 -23.78
CA ASN A 325 -5.02 7.79 -24.89
C ASN A 325 -5.33 9.26 -24.58
N ASN A 326 -4.35 10.15 -24.63
CA ASN A 326 -4.55 11.56 -24.28
C ASN A 326 -5.53 12.31 -25.19
N LYS A 327 -5.78 11.83 -26.42
CA LYS A 327 -6.78 12.41 -27.33
C LYS A 327 -8.21 12.21 -26.84
N ASP A 328 -8.44 11.19 -26.01
CA ASP A 328 -9.77 10.80 -25.53
C ASP A 328 -10.12 11.48 -24.19
N CYS A 329 -9.22 12.33 -23.68
CA CYS A 329 -9.39 13.14 -22.46
C CYS A 329 -10.31 14.35 -22.70
N ASN A 330 -11.48 14.13 -23.29
CA ASN A 330 -12.42 15.20 -23.63
C ASN A 330 -13.17 15.71 -22.38
N SER A 331 -12.80 16.91 -21.91
CA SER A 331 -13.40 17.54 -20.72
C SER A 331 -14.89 17.92 -20.87
N ALA A 332 -15.47 17.84 -22.07
CA ALA A 332 -16.91 18.03 -22.28
C ALA A 332 -17.74 16.74 -22.09
N LEU A 333 -17.09 15.56 -22.08
CA LEU A 333 -17.75 14.25 -21.92
C LEU A 333 -17.50 13.60 -20.55
N LEU A 334 -16.51 14.09 -19.81
CA LEU A 334 -16.09 13.55 -18.52
C LEU A 334 -16.53 14.45 -17.38
N THR A 335 -17.09 13.88 -16.31
CA THR A 335 -17.33 14.63 -15.06
C THR A 335 -16.00 15.03 -14.42
N ARG A 336 -16.00 16.06 -13.55
CA ARG A 336 -14.76 16.55 -12.92
C ARG A 336 -13.98 15.45 -12.15
N PRO A 337 -14.62 14.54 -11.39
CA PRO A 337 -13.95 13.37 -10.82
C PRO A 337 -13.38 12.39 -11.87
N GLN A 338 -14.11 12.13 -12.96
CA GLN A 338 -13.65 11.23 -14.03
C GLN A 338 -12.41 11.80 -14.73
N ALA A 339 -12.42 13.08 -15.10
CA ALA A 339 -11.29 13.77 -15.73
C ALA A 339 -10.02 13.71 -14.87
N LYS A 340 -10.15 13.88 -13.54
CA LYS A 340 -9.04 13.76 -12.58
C LYS A 340 -8.41 12.36 -12.53
N LEU A 341 -9.22 11.32 -12.72
CA LEU A 341 -8.76 9.92 -12.68
C LEU A 341 -8.44 9.35 -14.06
N PHE A 342 -8.72 10.07 -15.15
CA PHE A 342 -8.60 9.60 -16.55
C PHE A 342 -7.31 8.82 -16.85
N LYS A 343 -6.16 9.35 -16.39
CA LYS A 343 -4.82 8.78 -16.62
C LYS A 343 -4.57 7.41 -15.97
N ILE A 344 -5.47 6.93 -15.11
CA ILE A 344 -5.34 5.66 -14.37
C ILE A 344 -6.67 4.87 -14.28
N LYS A 345 -7.80 5.44 -14.71
CA LYS A 345 -9.14 4.86 -14.61
C LYS A 345 -9.23 3.41 -15.16
N PRO A 346 -8.67 3.06 -16.32
CA PRO A 346 -8.70 1.67 -16.81
C PRO A 346 -8.01 0.66 -15.88
N ILE A 347 -6.95 1.07 -15.16
CA ILE A 347 -6.27 0.21 -14.17
C ILE A 347 -7.11 0.07 -12.90
N ILE A 348 -7.79 1.14 -12.46
CA ILE A 348 -8.71 1.09 -11.30
C ILE A 348 -9.86 0.12 -11.58
N ASP A 349 -10.49 0.24 -12.75
CA ASP A 349 -11.63 -0.58 -13.14
C ASP A 349 -11.25 -2.05 -13.29
N HIS A 350 -10.12 -2.32 -13.97
CA HIS A 350 -9.60 -3.67 -14.14
C HIS A 350 -9.27 -4.35 -12.82
N LEU A 351 -8.61 -3.66 -11.89
CA LEU A 351 -8.24 -4.24 -10.60
C LEU A 351 -9.45 -4.42 -9.68
N ASN A 352 -10.42 -3.49 -9.66
CA ASN A 352 -11.68 -3.68 -8.93
C ASN A 352 -12.48 -4.87 -9.46
N ARG A 353 -12.49 -5.10 -10.79
CA ARG A 353 -13.01 -6.33 -11.39
C ARG A 353 -12.22 -7.55 -10.89
N LYS A 354 -10.92 -7.62 -11.17
CA LYS A 354 -10.10 -8.80 -10.87
C LYS A 354 -10.03 -9.18 -9.40
N PHE A 355 -9.97 -8.22 -8.50
CA PHE A 355 -9.94 -8.48 -7.06
C PHE A 355 -11.29 -9.04 -6.55
N SER A 356 -12.41 -8.69 -7.18
CA SER A 356 -13.72 -9.26 -6.83
C SER A 356 -14.08 -10.55 -7.59
N GLU A 357 -13.54 -10.72 -8.81
CA GLU A 357 -13.65 -11.92 -9.67
C GLU A 357 -12.88 -13.13 -9.08
N LEU A 358 -11.68 -12.89 -8.54
CA LEU A 358 -10.75 -13.94 -8.13
C LEU A 358 -10.87 -14.39 -6.67
N TYR A 359 -11.65 -13.71 -5.82
CA TYR A 359 -11.70 -13.98 -4.38
C TYR A 359 -13.10 -13.81 -3.77
N SER A 360 -13.59 -14.86 -3.13
CA SER A 360 -14.78 -14.82 -2.26
C SER A 360 -14.35 -14.48 -0.84
N LEU A 361 -14.82 -13.35 -0.32
CA LEU A 361 -14.50 -12.87 1.01
C LEU A 361 -15.03 -13.80 2.11
N SER A 362 -14.30 -13.92 3.21
CA SER A 362 -14.83 -14.48 4.46
C SER A 362 -15.85 -13.55 5.14
N GLN A 363 -16.45 -14.03 6.22
CA GLN A 363 -17.53 -13.32 6.91
C GLN A 363 -17.11 -11.92 7.40
N ASN A 364 -15.87 -11.74 7.88
CA ASN A 364 -15.44 -10.47 8.46
C ASN A 364 -14.64 -9.62 7.45
N VAL A 365 -15.14 -8.42 7.18
CA VAL A 365 -14.51 -7.48 6.24
C VAL A 365 -14.38 -6.09 6.88
N ALA A 366 -13.24 -5.44 6.67
CA ALA A 366 -12.93 -4.11 7.19
C ALA A 366 -13.04 -3.06 6.08
N LEU A 367 -13.68 -1.93 6.39
CA LEU A 367 -13.81 -0.78 5.50
C LEU A 367 -13.16 0.44 6.18
N ASP A 368 -12.03 0.88 5.63
CA ASP A 368 -11.22 2.01 6.14
C ASP A 368 -10.48 2.73 4.97
N GLU A 369 -9.65 3.70 5.33
CA GLU A 369 -8.96 4.62 4.44
C GLU A 369 -7.46 4.34 4.37
N SER A 370 -6.93 4.21 3.15
CA SER A 370 -5.48 4.15 2.89
C SER A 370 -5.01 5.44 2.21
N LEU A 371 -3.73 5.77 2.34
CA LEU A 371 -3.18 7.05 1.88
C LEU A 371 -1.82 6.88 1.21
N THR A 372 -1.80 6.96 -0.11
CA THR A 372 -0.58 6.79 -0.93
C THR A 372 0.23 8.09 -0.95
N MET A 373 1.38 8.11 -0.27
CA MET A 373 2.19 9.33 -0.08
C MET A 373 2.53 10.04 -1.40
N TRP A 374 2.05 11.27 -1.54
CA TRP A 374 2.34 12.17 -2.66
C TRP A 374 2.59 13.58 -2.13
N LYS A 375 3.65 14.24 -2.61
CA LYS A 375 4.09 15.57 -2.15
C LYS A 375 4.11 16.63 -3.26
N GLY A 376 3.75 16.27 -4.49
CA GLY A 376 3.61 17.22 -5.59
C GLY A 376 2.24 17.89 -5.60
N TRP A 377 2.08 18.94 -6.40
CA TRP A 377 0.78 19.54 -6.67
C TRP A 377 -0.14 18.54 -7.38
N LEU A 378 -1.36 18.37 -6.86
CA LEU A 378 -2.40 17.47 -7.39
C LEU A 378 -3.74 17.80 -6.71
N GLU A 379 -4.82 18.03 -7.48
CA GLU A 379 -6.12 18.47 -6.93
C GLU A 379 -6.82 17.41 -6.04
N ILE A 380 -6.43 16.14 -6.15
CA ILE A 380 -6.98 15.03 -5.37
C ILE A 380 -6.19 14.69 -4.10
N ASN A 381 -5.14 15.47 -3.78
CA ASN A 381 -4.39 15.30 -2.54
C ASN A 381 -5.28 15.50 -1.31
N GLN A 382 -5.11 14.66 -0.29
CA GLN A 382 -5.71 14.81 1.03
C GLN A 382 -4.61 14.90 2.09
N PHE A 383 -4.85 15.74 3.10
CA PHE A 383 -4.04 15.82 4.31
C PHE A 383 -4.76 15.08 5.44
N ILE A 384 -4.14 14.03 5.96
CA ILE A 384 -4.65 13.26 7.11
C ILE A 384 -3.52 13.20 8.15
N PRO A 385 -3.55 14.03 9.21
CA PRO A 385 -2.43 14.16 10.14
C PRO A 385 -2.10 12.88 10.92
N ASN A 386 -3.05 11.93 11.00
CA ASN A 386 -2.93 10.71 11.80
C ASN A 386 -2.46 9.46 11.02
N LYS A 387 -2.46 9.48 9.67
CA LYS A 387 -1.93 8.38 8.85
C LYS A 387 -0.47 8.68 8.48
N ALA A 388 0.38 7.66 8.42
CA ALA A 388 1.85 7.83 8.32
C ALA A 388 2.30 8.64 7.08
N ALA A 389 1.58 8.50 5.97
CA ALA A 389 1.69 9.37 4.81
C ALA A 389 0.81 10.61 4.99
N THR A 390 1.25 11.61 5.74
CA THR A 390 0.39 12.75 6.15
C THR A 390 -0.24 13.54 4.99
N VAL A 391 0.36 13.50 3.80
CA VAL A 391 -0.23 14.00 2.54
C VAL A 391 -0.14 12.92 1.46
N GLY A 392 -1.23 12.70 0.72
CA GLY A 392 -1.23 11.76 -0.40
C GLY A 392 -2.55 11.63 -1.15
N ILE A 393 -2.61 10.62 -2.02
CA ILE A 393 -3.83 10.18 -2.71
C ILE A 393 -4.60 9.25 -1.78
N LYS A 394 -5.82 9.62 -1.38
CA LYS A 394 -6.68 8.85 -0.48
C LYS A 394 -7.49 7.81 -1.26
N THR A 395 -7.49 6.58 -0.76
CA THR A 395 -8.41 5.50 -1.16
C THR A 395 -9.33 5.14 0.00
N PHE A 396 -10.58 4.86 -0.31
CA PHE A 396 -11.49 4.11 0.56
C PHE A 396 -11.44 2.65 0.12
N GLU A 397 -11.26 1.72 1.04
CA GLU A 397 -10.92 0.34 0.71
C GLU A 397 -11.73 -0.67 1.52
N LEU A 398 -12.24 -1.70 0.85
CA LEU A 398 -12.82 -2.89 1.48
C LEU A 398 -11.78 -4.02 1.45
N CYS A 399 -11.33 -4.43 2.63
CA CYS A 399 -10.35 -5.51 2.81
C CYS A 399 -10.89 -6.66 3.65
N GLU A 400 -10.44 -7.88 3.40
CA GLU A 400 -10.71 -9.00 4.30
C GLU A 400 -10.03 -8.80 5.66
N SER A 401 -10.81 -8.93 6.76
CA SER A 401 -10.33 -8.67 8.12
C SER A 401 -9.20 -9.61 8.57
N GLN A 402 -9.11 -10.82 8.01
CA GLN A 402 -8.09 -11.80 8.39
C GLN A 402 -6.80 -11.68 7.56
N THR A 403 -6.90 -11.61 6.23
CA THR A 403 -5.73 -11.69 5.34
C THR A 403 -5.16 -10.31 4.97
N GLY A 404 -5.98 -9.26 4.93
CA GLY A 404 -5.65 -8.01 4.26
C GLY A 404 -5.86 -8.05 2.73
N TYR A 405 -6.61 -9.03 2.20
CA TYR A 405 -6.96 -9.06 0.78
C TYR A 405 -7.77 -7.82 0.39
N LEU A 406 -7.26 -7.01 -0.53
CA LEU A 406 -7.96 -5.82 -1.02
C LEU A 406 -8.97 -6.23 -2.09
N TRP A 407 -10.27 -6.18 -1.79
CA TRP A 407 -11.32 -6.68 -2.68
C TRP A 407 -11.91 -5.60 -3.60
N ARG A 408 -12.09 -4.38 -3.07
CA ARG A 408 -12.54 -3.22 -3.85
C ARG A 408 -12.03 -1.91 -3.23
N PHE A 409 -11.79 -0.89 -4.05
CA PHE A 409 -11.44 0.45 -3.60
C PHE A 409 -12.05 1.57 -4.47
N GLU A 410 -12.28 2.72 -3.85
CA GLU A 410 -12.67 3.96 -4.53
C GLU A 410 -11.62 5.05 -4.25
N VAL A 411 -11.11 5.72 -5.28
CA VAL A 411 -10.14 6.81 -5.15
C VAL A 411 -10.89 8.12 -4.89
N TYR A 412 -10.54 8.83 -3.82
CA TYR A 412 -11.12 10.15 -3.56
C TYR A 412 -10.65 11.16 -4.61
N ALA A 413 -11.55 11.57 -5.52
CA ALA A 413 -11.29 12.58 -6.55
C ALA A 413 -11.95 13.95 -6.25
N GLY A 414 -12.46 14.14 -5.03
CA GLY A 414 -13.44 15.17 -4.70
C GLY A 414 -14.86 14.61 -4.78
N HIS A 415 -15.83 15.49 -5.01
CA HIS A 415 -17.23 15.10 -5.17
C HIS A 415 -17.66 15.24 -6.63
N ASP A 416 -18.46 14.28 -7.09
CA ASP A 416 -19.37 14.53 -8.21
C ASP A 416 -20.65 15.15 -7.67
N THR A 417 -21.15 16.19 -8.33
CA THR A 417 -22.47 16.78 -8.02
C THR A 417 -23.55 16.25 -8.95
N SER A 418 -23.20 15.51 -10.00
CA SER A 418 -24.14 14.99 -11.01
C SER A 418 -24.64 13.57 -10.71
N ALA A 419 -23.94 12.82 -9.85
CA ALA A 419 -24.26 11.42 -9.54
C ALA A 419 -25.33 11.23 -8.43
N PHE A 420 -26.12 12.26 -8.15
CA PHE A 420 -27.24 12.20 -7.22
C PHE A 420 -28.55 11.97 -7.99
N GLN A 421 -28.96 10.71 -8.14
CA GLN A 421 -30.39 10.40 -8.20
C GLN A 421 -30.93 10.59 -6.78
N GLU A 422 -32.04 11.30 -6.62
CA GLU A 422 -32.57 11.69 -5.31
C GLU A 422 -33.36 10.56 -4.60
N ASP A 423 -33.56 9.43 -5.28
CA ASP A 423 -34.35 8.27 -4.85
C ASP A 423 -33.61 7.33 -3.87
N ASP A 424 -33.23 7.91 -2.72
CA ASP A 424 -32.69 7.36 -1.45
C ASP A 424 -32.06 5.94 -1.36
N PRO A 425 -30.78 5.90 -0.94
CA PRO A 425 -30.21 4.79 -0.19
C PRO A 425 -29.50 5.26 1.11
N VAL A 426 -30.22 5.98 1.98
CA VAL A 426 -29.74 6.70 3.18
C VAL A 426 -28.95 7.98 2.89
N SER A 427 -29.63 8.95 2.27
CA SER A 427 -29.49 10.42 2.49
C SER A 427 -28.09 11.08 2.46
N GLY A 428 -27.00 10.41 2.06
CA GLY A 428 -25.67 10.99 2.22
C GLY A 428 -24.51 10.31 1.48
N LYS A 429 -23.47 11.12 1.22
CA LYS A 429 -22.26 10.73 0.48
C LYS A 429 -21.51 9.53 1.09
N VAL A 430 -21.52 9.39 2.42
CA VAL A 430 -20.78 8.32 3.12
C VAL A 430 -21.54 7.00 3.11
N PRO A 431 -22.86 6.92 3.45
CA PRO A 431 -23.69 5.76 3.15
C PRO A 431 -23.61 5.30 1.69
N ALA A 432 -23.76 6.23 0.73
CA ALA A 432 -23.68 5.90 -0.69
C ALA A 432 -22.31 5.33 -1.12
N LEU A 433 -21.21 5.82 -0.52
CA LEU A 433 -19.86 5.26 -0.72
C LEU A 433 -19.75 3.83 -0.15
N VAL A 434 -20.22 3.60 1.07
CA VAL A 434 -20.21 2.27 1.71
C VAL A 434 -20.99 1.26 0.86
N LEU A 435 -22.19 1.63 0.40
CA LEU A 435 -23.01 0.76 -0.45
C LEU A 435 -22.37 0.47 -1.82
N ARG A 436 -21.66 1.43 -2.45
CA ARG A 436 -20.86 1.15 -3.67
C ARG A 436 -19.70 0.19 -3.41
N LEU A 437 -19.02 0.31 -2.27
CA LEU A 437 -17.92 -0.59 -1.91
C LEU A 437 -18.42 -2.02 -1.62
N LEU A 438 -19.63 -2.17 -1.07
CA LEU A 438 -20.24 -3.46 -0.71
C LEU A 438 -21.06 -4.12 -1.83
N ASN A 439 -21.43 -3.39 -2.89
CA ASN A 439 -22.30 -3.89 -3.97
C ASN A 439 -21.83 -5.24 -4.55
N GLY A 440 -22.73 -6.24 -4.57
CA GLY A 440 -22.45 -7.63 -4.93
C GLY A 440 -22.18 -8.55 -3.73
N LEU A 441 -22.20 -8.04 -2.49
CA LEU A 441 -22.03 -8.82 -1.24
C LEU A 441 -23.33 -8.93 -0.42
N GLU A 442 -24.44 -8.36 -0.89
CA GLU A 442 -25.75 -8.39 -0.23
C GLU A 442 -26.25 -9.83 0.04
N HIS A 443 -27.00 -10.01 1.13
CA HIS A 443 -27.67 -11.27 1.54
C HIS A 443 -26.76 -12.50 1.66
N LYS A 444 -25.48 -12.28 1.95
CA LYS A 444 -24.46 -13.34 2.15
C LYS A 444 -23.97 -13.48 3.59
N GLY A 445 -24.46 -12.65 4.50
CA GLY A 445 -24.13 -12.69 5.93
C GLY A 445 -22.73 -12.18 6.30
N HIS A 446 -22.11 -11.34 5.46
CA HIS A 446 -20.88 -10.64 5.86
C HIS A 446 -21.14 -9.64 6.99
N THR A 447 -20.15 -9.48 7.86
CA THR A 447 -20.10 -8.46 8.91
C THR A 447 -19.09 -7.39 8.52
N ILE A 448 -19.59 -6.16 8.37
CA ILE A 448 -18.80 -4.99 7.97
C ILE A 448 -18.27 -4.27 9.21
N TRP A 449 -16.96 -4.22 9.34
CA TRP A 449 -16.25 -3.56 10.43
C TRP A 449 -15.81 -2.16 9.96
N MET A 450 -16.23 -1.12 10.69
CA MET A 450 -16.07 0.28 10.28
C MET A 450 -15.71 1.19 11.45
N ASP A 451 -14.98 2.28 11.15
CA ASP A 451 -14.72 3.35 12.10
C ASP A 451 -15.93 4.32 12.28
N ASN A 452 -15.74 5.32 13.12
CA ASN A 452 -16.72 6.36 13.44
C ASN A 452 -16.92 7.43 12.34
N TYR A 453 -16.14 7.46 11.25
CA TYR A 453 -16.41 8.27 10.05
C TYR A 453 -17.55 7.69 9.21
N TYR A 454 -17.69 6.36 9.14
CA TYR A 454 -18.78 5.70 8.40
C TYR A 454 -20.05 5.50 9.24
N ASN A 455 -19.91 4.99 10.47
CA ASN A 455 -21.03 4.50 11.27
C ASN A 455 -22.11 5.55 11.59
N SER A 456 -23.38 5.19 11.31
CA SER A 456 -24.61 5.85 11.78
C SER A 456 -25.73 4.82 12.00
N PRO A 457 -26.76 5.11 12.82
CA PRO A 457 -27.90 4.21 13.02
C PRO A 457 -28.66 3.89 11.72
N SER A 458 -28.86 4.90 10.86
CA SER A 458 -29.53 4.75 9.57
C SER A 458 -28.77 3.85 8.60
N LEU A 459 -27.44 3.96 8.54
CA LEU A 459 -26.61 3.05 7.74
C LEU A 459 -26.61 1.63 8.31
N ALA A 460 -26.56 1.46 9.64
CA ALA A 460 -26.60 0.16 10.28
C ALA A 460 -27.90 -0.61 9.96
N ARG A 461 -29.05 0.08 9.98
CA ARG A 461 -30.34 -0.49 9.55
C ARG A 461 -30.37 -0.84 8.07
N GLU A 462 -29.89 0.04 7.19
CA GLU A 462 -29.84 -0.23 5.74
C GLU A 462 -28.95 -1.42 5.39
N LEU A 463 -27.82 -1.59 6.09
CA LEU A 463 -26.97 -2.76 5.97
C LEU A 463 -27.70 -4.03 6.45
N LYS A 464 -28.42 -3.96 7.57
CA LYS A 464 -29.22 -5.10 8.09
C LYS A 464 -30.33 -5.53 7.13
N ILE A 465 -31.05 -4.57 6.54
CA ILE A 465 -32.07 -4.82 5.50
C ILE A 465 -31.46 -5.52 4.25
N ARG A 466 -30.19 -5.22 3.92
CA ARG A 466 -29.44 -5.84 2.82
C ARG A 466 -28.75 -7.16 3.19
N GLY A 467 -29.08 -7.77 4.33
CA GLY A 467 -28.48 -9.03 4.78
C GLY A 467 -26.97 -8.95 5.08
N PHE A 468 -26.53 -7.79 5.58
CA PHE A 468 -25.24 -7.59 6.23
C PHE A 468 -25.43 -7.41 7.74
N ASP A 469 -24.45 -7.85 8.52
CA ASP A 469 -24.21 -7.23 9.83
C ASP A 469 -23.21 -6.08 9.71
N CYS A 470 -23.21 -5.20 10.68
CA CYS A 470 -22.15 -4.22 10.88
C CYS A 470 -21.81 -4.03 12.36
N ALA A 471 -20.59 -3.61 12.63
CA ALA A 471 -20.14 -3.26 13.96
C ALA A 471 -18.96 -2.29 13.93
N GLY A 472 -18.88 -1.40 14.93
CA GLY A 472 -17.69 -0.60 15.17
C GLY A 472 -17.92 0.68 15.97
N THR A 473 -16.95 1.58 15.93
CA THR A 473 -17.00 2.80 16.76
C THR A 473 -18.01 3.81 16.21
N LEU A 474 -18.73 4.50 17.09
CA LEU A 474 -19.79 5.46 16.79
C LEU A 474 -19.46 6.83 17.38
N ARG A 475 -19.82 7.92 16.69
CA ARG A 475 -19.88 9.25 17.33
C ARG A 475 -21.26 9.44 17.92
N THR A 476 -21.36 9.75 19.21
CA THR A 476 -22.64 9.92 19.91
C THR A 476 -23.45 11.13 19.43
N ASN A 477 -22.84 12.05 18.67
CA ASN A 477 -23.50 13.18 18.04
C ASN A 477 -24.01 12.91 16.60
N ARG A 478 -24.11 11.64 16.17
CA ARG A 478 -24.77 11.29 14.91
C ARG A 478 -26.29 11.45 15.04
N GLN A 479 -26.96 11.73 13.91
CA GLN A 479 -28.41 11.70 13.81
C GLN A 479 -28.95 10.33 14.23
N PHE A 480 -30.16 10.31 14.81
CA PHE A 480 -30.87 9.12 15.32
C PHE A 480 -30.23 8.42 16.53
N VAL A 481 -29.09 8.89 17.06
CA VAL A 481 -28.62 8.46 18.39
C VAL A 481 -29.54 9.07 19.46
N PRO A 482 -29.97 8.31 20.50
CA PRO A 482 -30.87 8.85 21.52
C PRO A 482 -30.20 10.00 22.31
N PRO A 483 -30.92 11.10 22.61
CA PRO A 483 -30.40 12.22 23.40
C PRO A 483 -29.79 11.81 24.76
N GLU A 484 -30.33 10.75 25.36
CA GLU A 484 -29.92 10.17 26.64
C GLU A 484 -28.55 9.49 26.57
N LEU A 485 -28.12 9.04 25.38
CA LEU A 485 -26.75 8.55 25.13
C LEU A 485 -25.85 9.61 24.51
N ALA A 486 -26.43 10.56 23.75
CA ALA A 486 -25.71 11.68 23.15
C ALA A 486 -25.13 12.65 24.19
N SER A 487 -25.82 12.80 25.33
CA SER A 487 -25.44 13.70 26.42
C SER A 487 -24.45 13.12 27.44
N ILE A 488 -24.20 11.80 27.44
CA ILE A 488 -23.32 11.14 28.41
C ILE A 488 -21.87 11.63 28.27
N THR A 489 -21.27 12.03 29.39
CA THR A 489 -19.85 12.34 29.48
C THR A 489 -19.08 11.24 30.20
N LYS A 490 -17.74 11.34 30.17
CA LYS A 490 -16.86 10.44 30.94
C LYS A 490 -17.00 10.58 32.47
N ASN A 491 -17.72 11.56 32.98
CA ASN A 491 -17.90 11.78 34.42
C ASN A 491 -19.15 11.06 34.96
N ASP A 492 -20.12 10.78 34.10
CA ASP A 492 -21.41 10.17 34.45
C ASP A 492 -21.35 8.63 34.49
N MET A 493 -20.17 8.06 34.21
CA MET A 493 -19.90 6.62 34.19
C MET A 493 -18.62 6.26 34.93
N ILE A 494 -18.67 5.16 35.68
CA ILE A 494 -17.55 4.52 36.37
C ILE A 494 -16.71 3.71 35.36
N VAL A 495 -15.39 3.63 35.54
CA VAL A 495 -14.52 2.80 34.68
C VAL A 495 -14.93 1.33 34.73
N GLY A 496 -15.10 0.71 33.55
CA GLY A 496 -15.65 -0.62 33.37
C GLY A 496 -17.17 -0.66 33.16
N GLN A 497 -17.90 0.43 33.39
CA GLN A 497 -19.36 0.46 33.21
C GLN A 497 -19.75 0.42 31.72
N LEU A 498 -20.85 -0.29 31.44
CA LEU A 498 -21.56 -0.28 30.16
C LEU A 498 -22.95 0.35 30.34
N LEU A 499 -23.40 1.08 29.32
CA LEU A 499 -24.77 1.55 29.13
C LEU A 499 -25.15 1.31 27.66
N GLY A 500 -26.44 1.27 27.33
CA GLY A 500 -26.85 1.11 25.94
C GLY A 500 -28.36 0.96 25.74
N CYS A 501 -28.76 1.00 24.48
CA CYS A 501 -30.12 0.79 24.02
C CYS A 501 -30.14 -0.03 22.72
N THR A 502 -31.30 -0.57 22.38
CA THR A 502 -31.56 -1.28 21.13
C THR A 502 -32.84 -0.76 20.48
N SER A 503 -32.90 -0.74 19.15
CA SER A 503 -34.13 -0.61 18.37
C SER A 503 -34.67 -1.98 17.92
N GLY A 504 -34.07 -3.08 18.39
CA GLY A 504 -34.34 -4.47 17.97
C GLY A 504 -33.36 -4.96 16.91
N ASP A 505 -33.18 -4.19 15.85
CA ASP A 505 -32.26 -4.48 14.74
C ASP A 505 -30.89 -3.81 14.92
N VAL A 506 -30.85 -2.60 15.48
CA VAL A 506 -29.63 -1.82 15.76
C VAL A 506 -29.45 -1.63 17.26
N ASP A 507 -28.22 -1.82 17.74
CA ASP A 507 -27.78 -1.64 19.12
C ASP A 507 -26.76 -0.49 19.22
N ILE A 508 -26.85 0.31 20.29
CA ILE A 508 -25.83 1.28 20.66
C ILE A 508 -25.32 0.93 22.07
N VAL A 509 -24.01 0.77 22.20
CA VAL A 509 -23.32 0.45 23.46
C VAL A 509 -22.31 1.55 23.79
N VAL A 510 -22.50 2.22 24.92
CA VAL A 510 -21.57 3.19 25.48
C VAL A 510 -20.78 2.50 26.60
N TRP A 511 -19.45 2.54 26.51
CA TRP A 511 -18.53 1.92 27.46
C TRP A 511 -17.53 2.92 27.99
N ARG A 512 -17.18 2.76 29.27
CA ARG A 512 -16.21 3.60 29.97
C ARG A 512 -14.90 2.85 30.19
N ASP A 513 -13.97 2.99 29.25
CA ASP A 513 -12.55 2.69 29.46
C ASP A 513 -11.89 3.87 30.22
N LYS A 514 -10.61 4.19 29.98
CA LYS A 514 -9.94 5.42 30.43
C LYS A 514 -10.63 6.68 29.91
N ASN A 515 -11.26 6.59 28.73
CA ASN A 515 -12.18 7.57 28.16
C ASN A 515 -13.53 6.92 27.86
N LEU A 516 -14.53 7.73 27.48
CA LEU A 516 -15.81 7.26 26.97
C LEU A 516 -15.63 6.77 25.52
N VAL A 517 -16.18 5.60 25.19
CA VAL A 517 -16.21 5.05 23.82
C VAL A 517 -17.62 4.55 23.53
N ALA A 518 -18.17 4.92 22.36
CA ALA A 518 -19.44 4.39 21.88
C ALA A 518 -19.22 3.45 20.70
N PHE A 519 -20.02 2.39 20.66
CA PHE A 519 -20.08 1.40 19.59
C PHE A 519 -21.50 1.32 19.04
N ILE A 520 -21.60 0.98 17.76
CA ILE A 520 -22.83 0.54 17.12
C ILE A 520 -22.68 -0.92 16.70
N SER A 521 -23.77 -1.68 16.74
CA SER A 521 -23.86 -2.97 16.05
C SER A 521 -25.30 -3.34 15.69
N THR A 522 -25.45 -4.47 15.01
CA THR A 522 -26.71 -5.09 14.60
C THR A 522 -26.98 -6.42 15.31
N TYR A 523 -25.97 -7.01 15.99
CA TYR A 523 -26.09 -8.35 16.58
C TYR A 523 -25.47 -8.55 17.97
N HIS A 524 -24.53 -7.71 18.45
CA HIS A 524 -23.77 -7.99 19.68
C HIS A 524 -24.56 -7.89 21.00
N ALA A 525 -25.68 -7.16 21.04
CA ALA A 525 -26.39 -6.78 22.27
C ALA A 525 -25.50 -6.05 23.30
N LEU A 526 -25.95 -5.96 24.56
CA LEU A 526 -25.22 -5.36 25.68
C LEU A 526 -24.47 -6.44 26.47
N LEU A 527 -23.62 -7.19 25.75
CA LEU A 527 -22.81 -8.27 26.32
C LEU A 527 -21.37 -7.82 26.57
N ALA A 528 -20.75 -8.42 27.58
CA ALA A 528 -19.39 -8.13 28.01
C ALA A 528 -18.67 -9.39 28.49
N THR A 529 -17.36 -9.43 28.29
CA THR A 529 -16.47 -10.51 28.73
C THR A 529 -15.51 -10.00 29.80
N LYS A 530 -15.12 -10.87 30.74
CA LYS A 530 -14.04 -10.57 31.68
C LYS A 530 -12.68 -10.82 31.01
N CYS A 531 -11.89 -9.78 30.87
CA CYS A 531 -10.58 -9.75 30.24
C CYS A 531 -9.53 -9.34 31.29
N GLY A 532 -8.88 -10.34 31.91
CA GLY A 532 -8.13 -10.11 33.14
C GLY A 532 -9.04 -9.57 34.24
N ASP A 533 -8.63 -8.54 34.95
CA ASP A 533 -9.46 -7.87 35.97
C ASP A 533 -10.48 -6.86 35.39
N THR A 534 -10.49 -6.66 34.06
CA THR A 534 -11.35 -5.67 33.40
C THR A 534 -12.56 -6.29 32.71
N VAL A 535 -13.73 -5.66 32.82
CA VAL A 535 -14.91 -5.99 32.02
C VAL A 535 -14.89 -5.17 30.73
N LYS A 536 -15.01 -5.84 29.58
CA LYS A 536 -15.00 -5.21 28.25
C LYS A 536 -16.22 -5.64 27.44
N PRO A 537 -16.88 -4.76 26.67
CA PRO A 537 -17.94 -5.15 25.75
C PRO A 537 -17.44 -6.20 24.75
N THR A 538 -18.29 -7.16 24.38
CA THR A 538 -17.97 -8.16 23.34
C THR A 538 -17.64 -7.45 22.02
N VAL A 539 -18.48 -6.50 21.61
CA VAL A 539 -18.27 -5.63 20.42
C VAL A 539 -16.93 -4.89 20.42
N ALA A 540 -16.39 -4.53 21.59
CA ALA A 540 -15.11 -3.84 21.68
C ALA A 540 -13.92 -4.79 21.46
N GLN A 541 -14.07 -6.08 21.77
CA GLN A 541 -13.04 -7.10 21.52
C GLN A 541 -13.06 -7.49 20.03
N ASP A 542 -14.24 -7.81 19.49
CA ASP A 542 -14.38 -8.25 18.10
C ASP A 542 -14.05 -7.14 17.09
N TYR A 543 -14.33 -5.87 17.42
CA TYR A 543 -13.86 -4.72 16.63
C TYR A 543 -12.33 -4.66 16.55
N ASN A 544 -11.63 -4.83 17.68
CA ASN A 544 -10.16 -4.81 17.71
C ASN A 544 -9.53 -5.98 16.95
N LEU A 545 -10.21 -7.12 16.87
CA LEU A 545 -9.77 -8.28 16.08
C LEU A 545 -9.94 -8.06 14.57
N ASN A 546 -11.08 -7.49 14.16
CA ASN A 546 -11.51 -7.50 12.75
C ASN A 546 -11.27 -6.19 11.98
N MET A 547 -11.23 -5.02 12.64
CA MET A 547 -11.10 -3.72 11.95
C MET A 547 -9.76 -3.55 11.22
N GLY A 548 -8.69 -4.20 11.67
CA GLY A 548 -7.32 -4.00 11.20
C GLY A 548 -6.98 -4.49 9.79
N GLY A 549 -7.95 -4.85 8.94
CA GLY A 549 -7.71 -5.42 7.60
C GLY A 549 -6.95 -4.49 6.66
N VAL A 550 -7.38 -3.22 6.55
CA VAL A 550 -6.74 -2.21 5.68
C VAL A 550 -5.35 -1.83 6.18
N ASP A 551 -5.18 -1.66 7.50
CA ASP A 551 -3.87 -1.37 8.11
C ASP A 551 -2.90 -2.56 7.97
N ARG A 552 -3.38 -3.82 8.06
CA ARG A 552 -2.57 -5.03 7.81
C ARG A 552 -2.07 -5.08 6.38
N LYS A 553 -2.95 -4.80 5.41
CA LYS A 553 -2.59 -4.63 4.00
C LYS A 553 -1.54 -3.53 3.83
N ASP A 554 -1.76 -2.34 4.41
CA ASP A 554 -0.81 -1.22 4.28
C ASP A 554 0.57 -1.54 4.87
N GLN A 555 0.64 -2.26 5.99
CA GLN A 555 1.88 -2.76 6.59
C GLN A 555 2.58 -3.78 5.68
N GLN A 556 1.86 -4.77 5.13
CA GLN A 556 2.42 -5.80 4.24
C GLN A 556 2.98 -5.20 2.93
N LEU A 557 2.40 -4.11 2.44
CA LEU A 557 2.92 -3.37 1.27
C LEU A 557 4.13 -2.50 1.62
N ALA A 558 4.17 -1.91 2.82
CA ALA A 558 5.29 -1.08 3.27
C ALA A 558 6.61 -1.86 3.41
N MET A 559 6.56 -3.17 3.60
CA MET A 559 7.75 -4.05 3.65
C MET A 559 8.46 -4.21 2.29
N TYR A 560 7.76 -3.95 1.18
CA TYR A 560 8.27 -4.13 -0.18
C TYR A 560 7.85 -2.97 -1.09
N PRO A 561 8.34 -1.74 -0.83
CA PRO A 561 7.86 -0.54 -1.53
C PRO A 561 8.26 -0.55 -3.01
N LEU A 562 7.27 -0.44 -3.90
CA LEU A 562 7.48 -0.19 -5.33
C LEU A 562 7.44 1.32 -5.62
N GLU A 563 6.87 2.09 -4.70
CA GLU A 563 6.66 3.53 -4.78
C GLU A 563 7.94 4.31 -4.44
N ARG A 564 8.75 4.63 -5.46
CA ARG A 564 9.96 5.47 -5.30
C ARG A 564 9.66 6.77 -4.53
N LYS A 565 10.59 7.18 -3.64
CA LYS A 565 10.46 8.38 -2.79
C LYS A 565 10.17 9.63 -3.64
N ARG A 566 11.04 9.89 -4.62
CA ARG A 566 10.87 10.86 -5.71
C ARG A 566 10.26 10.15 -6.93
N ASN A 567 9.24 10.77 -7.52
CA ASN A 567 8.63 10.44 -8.81
C ASN A 567 7.83 11.69 -9.21
N LYS A 568 8.05 12.24 -10.42
CA LYS A 568 7.43 13.49 -10.86
C LYS A 568 5.99 13.30 -11.39
N VAL A 569 5.53 12.06 -11.60
CA VAL A 569 4.25 11.72 -12.23
C VAL A 569 3.33 10.94 -11.29
N TRP A 570 2.19 11.53 -10.91
CA TRP A 570 1.31 10.99 -9.86
C TRP A 570 0.68 9.64 -10.22
N TYR A 571 0.14 9.50 -11.43
CA TYR A 571 -0.58 8.29 -11.85
C TYR A 571 0.38 7.08 -11.95
N LYS A 572 1.63 7.31 -12.36
CA LYS A 572 2.70 6.29 -12.34
C LYS A 572 3.11 5.89 -10.93
N LYS A 573 3.04 6.80 -9.94
CA LYS A 573 3.30 6.45 -8.54
C LYS A 573 2.14 5.65 -7.94
N PHE A 574 0.90 6.06 -8.21
CA PHE A 574 -0.29 5.34 -7.76
C PHE A 574 -0.42 3.96 -8.42
N PHE A 575 -0.11 3.85 -9.72
CA PHE A 575 0.05 2.55 -10.40
C PHE A 575 1.02 1.61 -9.67
N ARG A 576 2.18 2.10 -9.20
CA ARG A 576 3.13 1.29 -8.43
C ARG A 576 2.56 0.84 -7.07
N ARG A 577 1.67 1.62 -6.42
CA ARG A 577 0.90 1.17 -5.25
C ARG A 577 -0.04 0.02 -5.61
N LEU A 578 -0.80 0.17 -6.70
CA LEU A 578 -1.78 -0.81 -7.16
C LEU A 578 -1.13 -2.12 -7.64
N LEU A 579 0.04 -2.04 -8.30
CA LEU A 579 0.88 -3.20 -8.61
C LEU A 579 1.37 -3.90 -7.33
N ASN A 580 1.75 -3.13 -6.30
CA ASN A 580 2.18 -3.69 -5.01
C ASN A 580 1.02 -4.43 -4.31
N ALA A 581 -0.17 -3.83 -4.29
CA ALA A 581 -1.41 -4.44 -3.79
C ALA A 581 -1.77 -5.71 -4.57
N SER A 582 -1.61 -5.70 -5.89
CA SER A 582 -1.83 -6.88 -6.74
C SER A 582 -0.92 -8.04 -6.38
N VAL A 583 0.35 -7.80 -6.03
CA VAL A 583 1.29 -8.85 -5.58
C VAL A 583 0.89 -9.42 -4.23
N LEU A 584 0.36 -8.60 -3.31
CA LEU A 584 -0.19 -9.08 -2.04
C LEU A 584 -1.46 -9.93 -2.26
N ASN A 585 -2.38 -9.48 -3.11
CA ASN A 585 -3.55 -10.27 -3.49
C ASN A 585 -3.15 -11.57 -4.19
N SER A 586 -2.15 -11.56 -5.08
CA SER A 586 -1.59 -12.78 -5.73
C SER A 586 -1.02 -13.77 -4.71
N TYR A 587 -0.36 -13.26 -3.67
CA TYR A 587 0.19 -14.06 -2.58
C TYR A 587 -0.92 -14.74 -1.75
N ILE A 588 -2.00 -14.03 -1.46
CA ILE A 588 -3.17 -14.57 -0.77
C ILE A 588 -3.92 -15.57 -1.67
N LEU A 589 -4.03 -15.30 -2.98
CA LEU A 589 -4.63 -16.19 -3.98
C LEU A 589 -3.95 -17.57 -4.06
N LEU A 590 -2.64 -17.64 -3.80
CA LEU A 590 -1.90 -18.90 -3.79
C LEU A 590 -2.29 -19.83 -2.62
N LYS A 591 -2.96 -19.31 -1.58
CA LYS A 591 -3.46 -20.04 -0.38
C LYS A 591 -2.43 -20.90 0.38
N ASN A 592 -1.14 -20.85 0.03
CA ASN A 592 -0.10 -21.71 0.57
C ASN A 592 0.56 -21.10 1.82
N GLN A 593 0.06 -21.45 2.99
CA GLN A 593 0.50 -20.92 4.29
C GLN A 593 1.98 -21.22 4.62
N SER A 594 2.63 -22.18 3.95
CA SER A 594 4.07 -22.49 4.14
C SER A 594 5.02 -21.49 3.46
N TRP A 595 4.50 -20.51 2.71
CA TRP A 595 5.29 -19.52 1.99
C TRP A 595 5.28 -18.18 2.71
N ALA A 596 6.44 -17.71 3.17
CA ALA A 596 6.59 -16.32 3.54
C ALA A 596 6.45 -15.39 2.30
N HIS A 597 5.82 -14.23 2.45
CA HIS A 597 5.62 -13.23 1.38
C HIS A 597 6.93 -12.87 0.62
N ARG A 598 8.10 -12.92 1.28
CA ARG A 598 9.41 -12.73 0.62
C ARG A 598 9.78 -13.85 -0.36
N LYS A 599 9.47 -15.11 0.00
CA LYS A 599 9.68 -16.30 -0.83
C LYS A 599 8.78 -16.23 -2.07
N PHE A 600 7.51 -15.85 -1.87
CA PHE A 600 6.56 -15.60 -2.95
C PHE A 600 7.08 -14.56 -3.95
N ARG A 601 7.49 -13.37 -3.47
CA ARG A 601 7.99 -12.31 -4.35
C ARG A 601 9.22 -12.76 -5.16
N LYS A 602 10.18 -13.43 -4.52
CA LYS A 602 11.36 -13.96 -5.23
C LYS A 602 10.97 -14.93 -6.34
N ALA A 603 10.11 -15.91 -6.06
CA ALA A 603 9.67 -16.88 -7.07
C ALA A 603 8.87 -16.23 -8.19
N LEU A 604 7.95 -15.30 -7.89
CA LEU A 604 7.21 -14.53 -8.90
C LEU A 604 8.15 -13.74 -9.82
N ILE A 605 9.18 -13.09 -9.28
CA ILE A 605 10.19 -12.37 -10.07
C ILE A 605 10.93 -13.35 -11.00
N THR A 606 11.38 -14.50 -10.48
CA THR A 606 12.06 -15.53 -11.28
C THR A 606 11.15 -16.11 -12.36
N ASP A 607 9.91 -16.49 -12.03
CA ASP A 607 8.93 -17.02 -12.99
C ASP A 607 8.64 -16.01 -14.12
N LEU A 608 8.43 -14.73 -13.78
CA LEU A 608 8.18 -13.68 -14.77
C LEU A 608 9.36 -13.51 -15.73
N PHE A 609 10.60 -13.52 -15.23
CA PHE A 609 11.79 -13.51 -16.10
C PHE A 609 11.86 -14.78 -16.95
N THR A 610 11.68 -15.98 -16.38
CA THR A 610 11.72 -17.24 -17.12
C THR A 610 10.64 -17.33 -18.21
N ALA A 611 9.44 -16.77 -17.97
CA ALA A 611 8.33 -16.81 -18.92
C ALA A 611 8.38 -15.74 -20.03
N HIS A 612 8.98 -14.56 -19.75
CA HIS A 612 8.88 -13.39 -20.64
C HIS A 612 10.21 -12.80 -21.12
N ARG A 613 11.36 -13.28 -20.64
CA ARG A 613 12.67 -12.89 -21.18
C ARG A 613 12.69 -13.17 -22.69
N ALA A 614 13.01 -12.15 -23.48
CA ALA A 614 13.24 -12.33 -24.91
C ALA A 614 14.33 -13.40 -25.14
N PRO A 615 14.17 -14.34 -26.08
CA PRO A 615 15.21 -15.31 -26.41
C PRO A 615 16.52 -14.56 -26.67
N ALA A 616 17.58 -14.91 -25.94
CA ALA A 616 18.87 -14.26 -26.12
C ALA A 616 19.27 -14.38 -27.59
N PRO A 617 19.57 -13.28 -28.32
CA PRO A 617 19.81 -13.33 -29.76
C PRO A 617 21.05 -14.18 -30.00
N ASN A 618 20.84 -15.42 -30.48
CA ASN A 618 21.72 -16.58 -30.31
C ASN A 618 23.21 -16.21 -30.22
N SER A 619 23.67 -15.94 -29.00
CA SER A 619 25.08 -15.70 -28.71
C SER A 619 25.76 -17.03 -28.86
N LYS A 620 26.32 -17.25 -30.06
CA LYS A 620 26.91 -18.54 -30.47
C LYS A 620 27.80 -19.03 -29.34
N THR A 621 27.45 -20.20 -28.81
CA THR A 621 28.08 -20.79 -27.62
C THR A 621 29.59 -20.67 -27.76
N ILE A 622 30.26 -20.07 -26.78
CA ILE A 622 31.72 -19.86 -26.81
C ILE A 622 32.42 -21.18 -26.54
N ALA A 623 32.29 -22.10 -27.49
CA ALA A 623 33.05 -23.32 -27.60
C ALA A 623 34.45 -22.97 -28.11
N THR A 624 35.30 -22.49 -27.20
CA THR A 624 36.75 -22.31 -27.39
C THR A 624 37.13 -21.64 -28.73
N SER A 625 36.44 -20.55 -29.07
CA SER A 625 36.57 -19.89 -30.38
C SER A 625 37.91 -19.16 -30.49
N VAL A 626 38.89 -19.75 -31.18
CA VAL A 626 40.26 -19.22 -31.32
C VAL A 626 40.27 -17.73 -31.70
N HIS A 627 40.63 -16.89 -30.72
CA HIS A 627 40.74 -15.45 -30.90
C HIS A 627 41.93 -15.17 -31.83
N SER A 628 41.63 -14.77 -33.06
CA SER A 628 42.64 -14.37 -34.06
C SER A 628 42.51 -12.89 -34.44
N PRO A 629 43.62 -12.13 -34.53
CA PRO A 629 43.61 -10.78 -35.05
C PRO A 629 43.41 -10.77 -36.56
N ALA A 630 42.74 -9.74 -37.06
CA ALA A 630 42.59 -9.44 -38.47
C ALA A 630 42.79 -7.94 -38.71
N GLN A 631 43.28 -7.57 -39.89
CA GLN A 631 43.22 -6.18 -40.37
C GLN A 631 41.87 -5.91 -41.02
N TYR A 632 41.37 -4.69 -40.89
CA TYR A 632 40.26 -4.22 -41.73
C TYR A 632 40.74 -4.11 -43.18
N SER A 633 40.01 -4.72 -44.11
CA SER A 633 40.25 -4.54 -45.55
C SER A 633 40.14 -3.07 -45.94
N SER A 634 41.13 -2.56 -46.68
CA SER A 634 41.15 -1.17 -47.13
C SER A 634 40.05 -0.94 -48.18
N ILE A 635 38.90 -0.39 -47.76
CA ILE A 635 37.77 -0.09 -48.64
C ILE A 635 38.17 1.04 -49.60
N ASN A 636 38.30 0.71 -50.88
CA ASN A 636 38.68 1.59 -52.00
C ASN A 636 40.07 2.27 -51.92
N PRO A 637 41.05 1.86 -52.76
CA PRO A 637 42.32 2.58 -52.93
C PRO A 637 42.19 4.05 -53.37
N LYS A 638 41.02 4.45 -53.89
CA LYS A 638 40.74 5.79 -54.44
C LYS A 638 40.11 6.78 -53.43
N LYS A 639 39.96 6.42 -52.15
CA LYS A 639 39.58 7.37 -51.08
C LYS A 639 40.60 7.31 -49.94
N THR A 640 41.01 8.48 -49.46
CA THR A 640 41.97 8.63 -48.34
C THR A 640 41.38 8.34 -46.96
N ASP A 641 40.09 8.00 -46.90
CA ASP A 641 39.32 7.77 -45.68
C ASP A 641 39.63 6.41 -45.04
N ARG A 642 40.82 6.31 -44.44
CA ARG A 642 41.23 5.15 -43.65
C ARG A 642 40.30 5.03 -42.44
N LEU A 643 39.50 3.96 -42.37
CA LEU A 643 38.66 3.59 -41.21
C LEU A 643 39.49 3.27 -39.95
N ARG A 644 40.01 4.32 -39.30
CA ARG A 644 40.83 4.24 -38.08
C ARG A 644 39.94 4.11 -36.83
N ARG A 645 39.44 2.91 -36.54
CA ARG A 645 38.75 2.62 -35.27
C ARG A 645 39.70 2.81 -34.08
N GLN A 646 39.15 3.12 -32.91
CA GLN A 646 39.93 3.19 -31.67
C GLN A 646 40.07 1.82 -31.03
N CYS A 647 41.24 1.54 -30.45
CA CYS A 647 41.48 0.34 -29.64
C CYS A 647 40.57 0.35 -28.40
N VAL A 648 39.81 -0.72 -28.16
CA VAL A 648 38.89 -0.83 -27.02
C VAL A 648 39.59 -0.61 -25.67
N VAL A 649 40.85 -1.08 -25.55
CA VAL A 649 41.71 -0.90 -24.37
C VAL A 649 42.30 0.52 -24.34
N CYS A 650 43.36 0.78 -25.10
CA CYS A 650 44.19 1.98 -24.97
C CYS A 650 43.69 3.22 -25.74
N LYS A 651 42.52 3.15 -26.39
CA LYS A 651 41.86 4.20 -27.22
C LYS A 651 42.67 4.75 -28.41
N LYS A 652 43.95 4.37 -28.57
CA LYS A 652 44.78 4.69 -29.74
C LYS A 652 44.13 4.17 -31.04
N ARG A 653 44.31 4.90 -32.15
CA ARG A 653 43.82 4.50 -33.47
C ARG A 653 44.50 3.19 -33.91
N THR A 654 43.72 2.23 -34.39
CA THR A 654 44.18 0.92 -34.86
C THR A 654 43.53 0.56 -36.21
N VAL A 655 44.17 -0.35 -36.95
CA VAL A 655 43.66 -0.95 -38.19
C VAL A 655 43.30 -2.44 -38.01
N THR A 656 43.44 -2.95 -36.78
CA THR A 656 43.20 -4.37 -36.44
C THR A 656 42.04 -4.56 -35.47
N TYR A 657 41.43 -5.74 -35.55
CA TYR A 657 40.33 -6.19 -34.70
C TYR A 657 40.42 -7.69 -34.46
N CYS A 658 39.69 -8.20 -33.48
CA CYS A 658 39.55 -9.64 -33.27
C CYS A 658 38.40 -10.19 -34.11
N LYS A 659 38.64 -11.25 -34.91
CA LYS A 659 37.57 -11.88 -35.71
C LYS A 659 36.40 -12.39 -34.87
N THR A 660 36.68 -12.84 -33.65
CA THR A 660 35.72 -13.45 -32.73
C THR A 660 34.80 -12.41 -32.10
N CYS A 661 35.35 -11.46 -31.33
CA CYS A 661 34.55 -10.46 -30.61
C CYS A 661 34.27 -9.17 -31.41
N GLN A 662 34.80 -9.04 -32.64
CA GLN A 662 34.64 -7.88 -33.55
C GLN A 662 35.15 -6.52 -33.01
N LEU A 663 35.75 -6.51 -31.81
CA LEU A 663 36.32 -5.32 -31.19
C LEU A 663 37.64 -4.91 -31.86
N ALA A 664 37.79 -3.62 -32.14
CA ALA A 664 39.03 -3.04 -32.63
C ALA A 664 40.06 -2.94 -31.49
N MET A 665 41.31 -3.35 -31.75
CA MET A 665 42.38 -3.40 -30.74
C MET A 665 43.78 -3.39 -31.36
N CYS A 666 44.80 -3.05 -30.58
CA CYS A 666 46.20 -3.04 -31.02
C CYS A 666 46.82 -4.45 -30.88
N THR A 667 47.24 -5.06 -31.99
CA THR A 667 47.70 -6.46 -32.06
C THR A 667 48.76 -6.84 -31.03
N TYR A 668 49.78 -6.00 -30.83
CA TYR A 668 50.95 -6.36 -30.01
C TYR A 668 50.88 -5.87 -28.55
N THR A 669 49.98 -4.95 -28.22
CA THR A 669 49.97 -4.25 -26.92
C THR A 669 48.65 -4.29 -26.18
N CYS A 670 47.58 -4.75 -26.83
CA CYS A 670 46.24 -4.81 -26.24
C CYS A 670 45.46 -6.08 -26.61
N TYR A 671 45.97 -6.92 -27.51
CA TYR A 671 45.25 -8.10 -28.00
C TYR A 671 45.28 -9.24 -26.98
N GLU A 672 46.48 -9.65 -26.58
CA GLU A 672 46.70 -10.74 -25.66
C GLU A 672 46.20 -10.39 -24.24
N PRO A 673 46.59 -9.26 -23.60
CA PRO A 673 46.08 -8.90 -22.27
C PRO A 673 44.57 -8.78 -22.16
N TYR A 674 43.86 -8.49 -23.26
CA TYR A 674 42.40 -8.38 -23.27
C TYR A 674 41.71 -9.75 -23.32
N HIS A 675 42.27 -10.72 -24.04
CA HIS A 675 41.72 -12.09 -24.18
C HIS A 675 42.32 -13.10 -23.18
N THR A 676 43.23 -12.67 -22.30
CA THR A 676 43.67 -13.44 -21.13
C THR A 676 43.00 -12.95 -19.83
N ALA A 677 42.27 -11.84 -19.87
CA ALA A 677 41.55 -11.25 -18.74
C ALA A 677 40.01 -11.29 -18.90
N HIS A 678 39.52 -11.62 -20.10
CA HIS A 678 38.11 -11.76 -20.48
C HIS A 678 37.95 -12.91 -21.48
#